data_AF-A0A2E2TDN9-F1
#
_entry.id   AF-A0A2E2TDN9-F1
#
_cell.length_a   1.000
_cell.length_b   1.000
_cell.length_c   1.000
_cell.angle_alpha   90.00
_cell.angle_beta   90.00
_cell.angle_gamma   90.00
#
_symmetry.space_group_name_H-M   'P 1'
#
loop_
_entity.id
_entity.type
_entity.pdbx_description
1 polymer ?
#
loop_
_entity_poly.entity_id
_entity_poly.type
_entity_poly.pdbx_seq_one_letter_code
_entity_poly.pdbx_strand_id
1 'polypeptide(L)'
;MKKTILTTLALTLIILTFAQIPSGFSAAYLFNNGSLANCGASSAQDLANFTTSGSVSETKNRKGTDGQAISISSGNSLVTALTNNINYRPLTVSYWIKMDDDTSGSTRLIQFYGNYSGQGTTGFEMNATFTATGTQLSWRAGMYTNGSYRAYTNKTAVDSLDNGNWHHIVFRATPNGSNLDINVFVNNVLAAGLTGSVTTPRGIGDFIRRASFRIAPLSDYEGSFDDVRVYLSSLTDAEVGNLFNEIPPTPKTIYVNHAATGNDDGTSWSNAYADIRDAFFNSGDGDQIWVVKGKYIRSGTNRGATFAWTSEAISVYGGFSGDGTETNINQRDWRANETILSGDLGDDGDMSNNAYCVFIGPFAQTAADAINKAYVDGLIIEDGHANALGSNRFGRFGDGTLIESNVTTVDFANCTWRNNVGAAGAGIAVFAEFSEKNINFINCTFSANKARIAAPFDLLTFGKNISFKMTNCLINNNEIIDIGTSLGQYGHGGRIISYNGGLIGAGFINTTWANNMDTSSSTTKILLSTHRRFGSGQNITSLENCIMSNNTQMEGNFGYPSVTGNGNPSVIDIRNCLIDDTTSISPRAALNNIIVKSADFVDASASDFQLLNSSAAVDAGTAISSVLPLNDLAGNPRMFNDTIDLGCFENQGNNNGGNNGGGGGGDPVDSATSIHQNTLQTYNVYPNPASDVLTIKGSATSDFDVTILSLSGQVLIEKQQTHQIQIGELSQGIYIMQINDHSKQAYIRFVKE
;
A
#
# COMPACT_ATOMS: atom_id res chain seq x y z
N MET A 1 4.05 55.64 42.66
CA MET A 1 3.08 54.53 42.85
C MET A 1 2.97 53.77 41.53
N LYS A 2 3.57 52.59 41.43
CA LYS A 2 3.05 51.37 40.79
C LYS A 2 4.21 50.38 40.61
N LYS A 3 4.05 49.24 41.27
CA LYS A 3 5.03 48.15 41.41
C LYS A 3 5.12 47.35 40.10
N THR A 4 6.34 47.07 39.69
CA THR A 4 6.69 46.03 38.72
C THR A 4 6.36 44.67 39.34
N ILE A 5 5.47 43.90 38.73
CA ILE A 5 5.23 42.50 39.08
C ILE A 5 5.92 41.66 38.01
N LEU A 6 6.96 40.95 38.43
CA LEU A 6 7.63 39.90 37.69
C LEU A 6 6.85 38.60 37.98
N THR A 7 6.09 38.09 37.02
CA THR A 7 5.52 36.73 37.10
C THR A 7 6.39 35.78 36.30
N THR A 8 7.22 35.03 37.01
CA THR A 8 7.90 33.83 36.53
C THR A 8 6.86 32.74 36.26
N LEU A 9 6.53 32.50 34.99
CA LEU A 9 5.78 31.32 34.57
C LEU A 9 6.78 30.15 34.47
N ALA A 10 6.84 29.33 35.51
CA ALA A 10 7.56 28.06 35.47
C ALA A 10 6.78 27.10 34.58
N LEU A 11 7.13 27.07 33.29
CA LEU A 11 6.68 26.04 32.36
C LEU A 11 7.43 24.75 32.73
N THR A 12 6.81 23.88 33.52
CA THR A 12 7.26 22.49 33.67
C THR A 12 7.04 21.79 32.33
N LEU A 13 8.03 21.92 31.44
CA LEU A 13 8.16 21.09 30.26
C LEU A 13 8.44 19.66 30.77
N ILE A 14 7.40 18.84 30.83
CA ILE A 14 7.57 17.39 30.98
C ILE A 14 8.17 16.92 29.66
N ILE A 15 9.50 16.98 29.56
CA ILE A 15 10.22 16.27 28.51
C ILE A 15 10.04 14.80 28.86
N LEU A 16 9.07 14.15 28.19
CA LEU A 16 9.06 12.70 28.06
C LEU A 16 10.35 12.34 27.34
N THR A 17 11.39 12.00 28.10
CA THR A 17 12.61 11.42 27.54
C THR A 17 12.23 10.05 27.02
N PHE A 18 11.96 9.94 25.72
CA PHE A 18 11.89 8.65 25.04
C PHE A 18 13.21 7.91 25.31
N ALA A 19 13.13 6.63 25.65
CA ALA A 19 14.34 5.82 25.82
C ALA A 19 15.14 5.87 24.52
N GLN A 20 16.34 6.45 24.56
CA GLN A 20 17.18 6.54 23.38
C GLN A 20 17.71 5.13 23.07
N ILE A 21 17.36 4.62 21.89
CA ILE A 21 17.90 3.36 21.37
C ILE A 21 19.42 3.46 21.36
N PRO A 22 20.14 2.46 21.90
CA PRO A 22 21.60 2.49 21.92
C PRO A 22 22.16 2.73 20.51
N SER A 23 23.03 3.72 20.38
CA SER A 23 23.69 4.01 19.11
C SER A 23 24.71 2.92 18.76
N GLY A 24 25.10 2.82 17.48
CA GLY A 24 26.21 1.95 17.06
C GLY A 24 25.84 0.48 16.84
N PHE A 25 24.56 0.19 16.56
CA PHE A 25 24.19 -1.10 16.00
C PHE A 25 24.83 -1.31 14.62
N SER A 26 25.33 -2.51 14.39
CA SER A 26 25.90 -2.97 13.13
C SER A 26 24.82 -3.41 12.13
N ALA A 27 23.65 -3.81 12.64
CA ALA A 27 22.46 -4.04 11.84
C ALA A 27 21.18 -3.87 12.65
N ALA A 28 20.12 -3.48 11.95
CA ALA A 28 18.78 -3.37 12.48
C ALA A 28 17.77 -3.85 11.43
N TYR A 29 16.86 -4.73 11.84
CA TYR A 29 15.76 -5.23 11.02
C TYR A 29 14.47 -5.05 11.81
N LEU A 30 13.69 -4.03 11.45
CA LEU A 30 12.43 -3.69 12.12
C LEU A 30 11.25 -4.44 11.52
N PHE A 31 11.41 -4.98 10.30
CA PHE A 31 10.37 -5.71 9.59
C PHE A 31 9.10 -4.92 9.26
N ASN A 32 9.19 -3.59 9.30
CA ASN A 32 8.14 -2.68 8.85
C ASN A 32 7.71 -3.04 7.42
N ASN A 33 6.43 -3.33 7.25
CA ASN A 33 5.79 -3.73 5.99
C ASN A 33 6.47 -4.93 5.32
N GLY A 34 6.90 -5.91 6.14
CA GLY A 34 7.59 -7.11 5.67
C GLY A 34 9.01 -6.87 5.16
N SER A 35 9.57 -5.66 5.34
CA SER A 35 10.89 -5.31 4.85
C SER A 35 11.97 -6.17 5.51
N LEU A 36 12.81 -6.78 4.67
CA LEU A 36 13.99 -7.55 5.10
C LEU A 36 15.28 -6.70 5.04
N ALA A 37 15.14 -5.40 4.82
CA ALA A 37 16.27 -4.49 4.67
C ALA A 37 16.97 -4.22 6.02
N ASN A 38 18.29 -4.08 5.97
CA ASN A 38 19.05 -3.57 7.11
C ASN A 38 18.92 -2.04 7.17
N CYS A 39 18.26 -1.52 8.21
CA CYS A 39 18.12 -0.08 8.48
C CYS A 39 19.24 0.49 9.38
N GLY A 40 20.38 -0.22 9.45
CA GLY A 40 21.66 0.21 10.04
C GLY A 40 22.06 1.64 9.71
N ALA A 41 22.41 2.46 10.71
CA ALA A 41 22.98 3.80 10.48
C ALA A 41 24.23 3.71 9.57
N SER A 42 24.30 4.62 8.61
CA SER A 42 25.10 4.58 7.37
C SER A 42 26.63 4.44 7.49
N SER A 43 27.22 4.37 8.68
CA SER A 43 28.68 4.31 8.87
C SER A 43 29.23 2.91 9.24
N ALA A 44 28.40 1.90 9.46
CA ALA A 44 28.87 0.54 9.82
C ALA A 44 27.85 -0.58 9.50
N GLN A 45 27.28 -0.62 8.29
CA GLN A 45 26.45 -1.75 7.84
C GLN A 45 27.29 -3.01 7.63
N ASP A 46 27.64 -3.68 8.73
CA ASP A 46 28.46 -4.88 8.71
C ASP A 46 27.66 -6.13 8.34
N LEU A 47 26.32 -6.08 8.28
CA LEU A 47 25.47 -7.15 7.76
C LEU A 47 24.62 -6.68 6.56
N ALA A 48 24.39 -7.59 5.62
CA ALA A 48 23.53 -7.35 4.46
C ALA A 48 22.03 -7.42 4.81
N ASN A 49 21.16 -7.10 3.85
CA ASN A 49 19.73 -7.40 3.95
C ASN A 49 19.51 -8.89 4.16
N PHE A 50 18.42 -9.25 4.86
CA PHE A 50 18.02 -10.63 4.96
C PHE A 50 17.56 -11.15 3.59
N THR A 51 17.96 -12.37 3.26
CA THR A 51 17.33 -13.18 2.21
C THR A 51 16.53 -14.29 2.88
N THR A 52 15.48 -14.75 2.21
CA THR A 52 14.55 -15.75 2.73
C THR A 52 14.62 -17.05 1.91
N SER A 53 14.45 -18.20 2.56
CA SER A 53 14.32 -19.49 1.87
C SER A 53 12.90 -19.77 1.34
N GLY A 54 11.92 -18.94 1.68
CA GLY A 54 10.55 -18.98 1.16
C GLY A 54 9.79 -17.69 1.47
N SER A 55 8.49 -17.75 1.78
CA SER A 55 7.68 -16.53 2.01
C SER A 55 7.56 -16.23 3.52
N VAL A 56 7.72 -14.96 3.89
CA VAL A 56 7.33 -14.45 5.21
C VAL A 56 6.04 -13.64 5.06
N SER A 57 5.26 -13.53 6.14
CA SER A 57 4.01 -12.76 6.14
C SER A 57 4.09 -11.61 7.14
N GLU A 58 3.40 -10.51 6.84
CA GLU A 58 3.24 -9.37 7.75
C GLU A 58 2.33 -9.74 8.94
N THR A 59 2.63 -9.23 10.12
CA THR A 59 1.81 -9.42 11.33
C THR A 59 1.85 -8.20 12.24
N LYS A 60 1.05 -8.23 13.31
CA LYS A 60 1.02 -7.17 14.32
C LYS A 60 2.27 -7.19 15.17
N ASN A 61 2.93 -6.04 15.32
CA ASN A 61 4.04 -5.90 16.26
C ASN A 61 3.58 -5.97 17.73
N ARG A 62 4.53 -5.80 18.66
CA ARG A 62 4.26 -5.82 20.12
C ARG A 62 3.34 -4.72 20.65
N LYS A 63 3.03 -3.69 19.85
CA LYS A 63 2.07 -2.64 20.18
C LYS A 63 0.72 -2.84 19.48
N GLY A 64 0.54 -3.94 18.75
CA GLY A 64 -0.69 -4.26 18.05
C GLY A 64 -0.80 -3.59 16.68
N THR A 65 0.27 -2.97 16.19
CA THR A 65 0.30 -2.29 14.90
C THR A 65 0.48 -3.29 13.77
N ASP A 66 -0.47 -3.29 12.83
CA ASP A 66 -0.45 -4.15 11.64
C ASP A 66 0.77 -3.87 10.75
N GLY A 67 1.33 -4.94 10.17
CA GLY A 67 2.42 -4.85 9.20
C GLY A 67 3.79 -4.50 9.77
N GLN A 68 3.93 -4.26 11.08
CA GLN A 68 5.18 -3.83 11.70
C GLN A 68 5.99 -4.97 12.32
N ALA A 69 5.73 -6.21 11.91
CA ALA A 69 6.47 -7.40 12.30
C ALA A 69 6.30 -8.47 11.21
N ILE A 70 7.13 -9.51 11.26
CA ILE A 70 6.99 -10.67 10.38
C ILE A 70 6.58 -11.92 11.15
N SER A 71 5.75 -12.73 10.52
CA SER A 71 5.51 -14.12 10.89
C SER A 71 6.25 -15.05 9.93
N ILE A 72 6.96 -16.00 10.51
CA ILE A 72 7.73 -17.04 9.84
C ILE A 72 7.03 -18.37 10.09
N SER A 73 6.61 -19.04 9.02
CA SER A 73 6.08 -20.38 9.11
C SER A 73 7.17 -21.44 8.88
N SER A 74 6.90 -22.66 9.35
CA SER A 74 7.70 -23.85 9.14
C SER A 74 7.99 -24.04 7.66
N GLY A 75 9.21 -24.47 7.36
CA GLY A 75 9.77 -24.49 6.00
C GLY A 75 10.54 -23.22 5.62
N ASN A 76 10.32 -22.09 6.30
CA ASN A 76 10.97 -20.81 5.97
C ASN A 76 12.08 -20.45 6.96
N SER A 77 13.08 -19.70 6.47
CA SER A 77 14.21 -19.20 7.26
C SER A 77 14.73 -17.90 6.66
N LEU A 78 15.32 -17.05 7.49
CA LEU A 78 16.03 -15.84 7.04
C LEU A 78 17.53 -16.02 7.23
N VAL A 79 18.32 -15.52 6.27
CA VAL A 79 19.78 -15.51 6.34
C VAL A 79 20.36 -14.19 5.85
N THR A 80 21.33 -13.70 6.59
CA THR A 80 22.22 -12.62 6.17
C THR A 80 23.66 -13.00 6.54
N ALA A 81 24.62 -12.30 5.99
CA ALA A 81 26.03 -12.51 6.25
C ALA A 81 26.74 -11.19 6.52
N LEU A 82 27.86 -11.29 7.23
CA LEU A 82 28.77 -10.16 7.38
C LEU A 82 29.27 -9.71 6.01
N THR A 83 29.20 -8.42 5.72
CA THR A 83 29.63 -7.80 4.46
C THR A 83 31.15 -7.71 4.37
N ASN A 84 31.83 -7.66 5.52
CA ASN A 84 33.29 -7.62 5.63
C ASN A 84 33.84 -8.82 6.44
N ASN A 85 35.06 -9.27 6.13
CA ASN A 85 35.76 -10.31 6.90
C ASN A 85 36.35 -9.78 8.22
N ILE A 86 35.55 -9.05 9.00
CA ILE A 86 35.97 -8.49 10.29
C ILE A 86 35.59 -9.48 11.39
N ASN A 87 36.47 -9.63 12.36
CA ASN A 87 36.28 -10.56 13.46
C ASN A 87 35.99 -9.80 14.75
N TYR A 88 35.00 -10.27 15.51
CA TYR A 88 34.53 -9.60 16.72
C TYR A 88 34.57 -10.53 17.92
N ARG A 89 34.94 -9.95 19.07
CA ARG A 89 34.97 -10.61 20.38
C ARG A 89 33.72 -10.29 21.21
N PRO A 90 33.32 -9.01 21.36
CA PRO A 90 32.03 -8.68 21.97
C PRO A 90 30.89 -8.81 20.97
N LEU A 91 29.68 -9.08 21.47
CA LEU A 91 28.46 -9.15 20.66
C LEU A 91 27.24 -8.92 21.54
N THR A 92 26.25 -8.20 21.02
CA THR A 92 24.89 -8.18 21.56
C THR A 92 23.89 -8.40 20.44
N VAL A 93 23.00 -9.38 20.58
CA VAL A 93 21.88 -9.61 19.66
C VAL A 93 20.60 -9.48 20.47
N SER A 94 19.74 -8.54 20.08
CA SER A 94 18.45 -8.25 20.69
C SER A 94 17.36 -8.53 19.67
N TYR A 95 16.25 -9.11 20.10
CA TYR A 95 15.10 -9.37 19.25
C TYR A 95 13.84 -9.58 20.08
N TRP A 96 12.69 -9.30 19.48
CA TRP A 96 11.39 -9.67 20.01
C TRP A 96 10.89 -10.93 19.29
N ILE A 97 10.27 -11.84 20.05
CA ILE A 97 9.59 -13.01 19.51
C ILE A 97 8.18 -13.14 20.06
N LYS A 98 7.30 -13.73 19.27
CA LYS A 98 6.00 -14.24 19.70
C LYS A 98 5.83 -15.64 19.15
N MET A 99 5.43 -16.58 20.00
CA MET A 99 5.14 -17.97 19.61
C MET A 99 3.76 -18.34 20.15
N ASP A 100 3.02 -19.15 19.40
CA ASP A 100 1.74 -19.71 19.84
C ASP A 100 1.98 -21.01 20.62
N ASP A 101 1.02 -21.41 21.48
CA ASP A 101 1.15 -22.50 22.47
C ASP A 101 1.58 -23.82 21.82
N ASP A 102 2.88 -24.10 21.84
CA ASP A 102 3.45 -25.38 21.44
C ASP A 102 3.60 -26.27 22.67
N THR A 103 2.95 -27.44 22.64
CA THR A 103 2.91 -28.33 23.80
C THR A 103 4.09 -29.30 23.88
N SER A 104 4.89 -29.44 22.80
CA SER A 104 6.05 -30.32 22.78
C SER A 104 6.97 -30.09 21.58
N GLY A 105 8.26 -29.90 21.81
CA GLY A 105 9.23 -29.82 20.71
C GLY A 105 10.48 -29.03 21.07
N SER A 106 11.36 -28.83 20.09
CA SER A 106 12.46 -27.88 20.19
C SER A 106 12.66 -27.21 18.86
N THR A 107 12.88 -25.90 18.88
CA THR A 107 13.17 -25.09 17.69
C THR A 107 14.43 -24.27 17.90
N ARG A 108 15.18 -24.03 16.82
CA ARG A 108 16.29 -23.07 16.83
C ARG A 108 15.78 -21.71 16.40
N LEU A 109 15.78 -20.77 17.34
CA LEU A 109 15.27 -19.41 17.14
C LEU A 109 16.20 -18.61 16.22
N ILE A 110 17.46 -18.49 16.65
CA ILE A 110 18.48 -17.73 15.93
C ILE A 110 19.83 -18.44 15.97
N GLN A 111 20.68 -18.11 15.00
CA GLN A 111 22.04 -18.61 14.91
C GLN A 111 22.95 -17.55 14.30
N PHE A 112 24.07 -17.26 14.94
CA PHE A 112 25.14 -16.44 14.37
C PHE A 112 26.44 -17.23 14.36
N TYR A 113 26.71 -17.88 13.23
CA TYR A 113 27.82 -18.84 13.10
C TYR A 113 28.76 -18.51 11.96
N GLY A 114 30.05 -18.65 12.24
CA GLY A 114 31.14 -18.51 11.30
C GLY A 114 31.98 -19.78 11.18
N ASN A 115 32.58 -19.98 10.00
CA ASN A 115 33.40 -21.17 9.73
C ASN A 115 34.89 -20.84 9.84
N TYR A 116 35.62 -21.63 10.64
CA TYR A 116 37.07 -21.57 10.73
C TYR A 116 37.70 -22.71 9.92
N SER A 117 37.93 -22.47 8.62
CA SER A 117 38.77 -23.29 7.73
C SER A 117 38.63 -24.82 7.88
N GLY A 118 37.41 -25.33 8.06
CA GLY A 118 37.14 -26.77 8.16
C GLY A 118 37.42 -27.41 9.53
N GLN A 119 37.66 -26.62 10.58
CA GLN A 119 38.06 -27.09 11.92
C GLN A 119 37.02 -26.81 13.03
N GLY A 120 35.84 -26.26 12.69
CA GLY A 120 34.73 -26.01 13.61
C GLY A 120 34.00 -24.68 13.38
N THR A 121 32.86 -24.52 14.05
CA THR A 121 31.97 -23.36 13.92
C THR A 121 32.11 -22.43 15.12
N THR A 122 32.41 -21.14 14.93
CA THR A 122 32.47 -20.14 16.01
C THR A 122 31.19 -19.29 16.06
N GLY A 123 30.81 -18.82 17.23
CA GLY A 123 29.64 -17.96 17.46
C GLY A 123 28.63 -18.61 18.39
N PHE A 124 27.33 -18.38 18.17
CA PHE A 124 26.29 -18.92 19.03
C PHE A 124 24.98 -19.27 18.31
N GLU A 125 24.15 -20.05 18.99
CA GLU A 125 22.74 -20.28 18.68
C GLU A 125 21.89 -20.15 19.94
N MET A 126 20.62 -19.80 19.75
CA MET A 126 19.57 -19.82 20.77
C MET A 126 18.50 -20.83 20.36
N ASN A 127 18.08 -21.69 21.29
CA ASN A 127 17.04 -22.69 21.06
C ASN A 127 15.97 -22.60 22.17
N ALA A 128 14.72 -22.84 21.80
CA ALA A 128 13.61 -23.03 22.74
C ALA A 128 13.17 -24.49 22.72
N THR A 129 12.94 -25.07 23.89
CA THR A 129 12.38 -26.42 24.06
C THR A 129 11.09 -26.31 24.87
N PHE A 130 9.99 -26.79 24.31
CA PHE A 130 8.67 -26.71 24.91
C PHE A 130 8.41 -27.94 25.78
N THR A 131 7.93 -27.71 27.00
CA THR A 131 7.62 -28.75 27.98
C THR A 131 6.24 -28.53 28.56
N ALA A 132 5.62 -29.57 29.13
CA ALA A 132 4.29 -29.47 29.75
C ALA A 132 4.20 -28.44 30.90
N THR A 133 5.32 -27.95 31.42
CA THR A 133 5.39 -26.99 32.54
C THR A 133 5.96 -25.63 32.14
N GLY A 134 6.20 -25.37 30.84
CA GLY A 134 6.73 -24.11 30.31
C GLY A 134 7.84 -24.29 29.28
N THR A 135 8.49 -23.19 28.90
CA THR A 135 9.58 -23.20 27.90
C THR A 135 10.95 -23.24 28.58
N GLN A 136 11.85 -24.09 28.08
CA GLN A 136 13.27 -24.05 28.41
C GLN A 136 14.02 -23.32 27.29
N LEU A 137 14.58 -22.16 27.61
CA LEU A 137 15.50 -21.48 26.70
C LEU A 137 16.89 -22.07 26.89
N SER A 138 17.66 -22.13 25.82
CA SER A 138 19.05 -22.58 25.85
C SER A 138 19.89 -21.86 24.82
N TRP A 139 21.19 -21.83 25.07
CA TRP A 139 22.17 -21.39 24.07
C TRP A 139 23.31 -22.38 23.97
N ARG A 140 23.92 -22.41 22.80
CA ARG A 140 25.21 -23.05 22.58
C ARG A 140 26.15 -22.02 21.96
N ALA A 141 27.31 -21.84 22.56
CA ALA A 141 28.31 -20.89 22.09
C ALA A 141 29.66 -21.59 21.96
N GLY A 142 30.33 -21.36 20.83
CA GLY A 142 31.58 -22.00 20.48
C GLY A 142 32.62 -21.00 20.00
N MET A 143 33.88 -21.25 20.31
CA MET A 143 34.99 -20.44 19.81
C MET A 143 36.24 -21.28 19.59
N TYR A 144 37.15 -20.74 18.78
CA TYR A 144 38.43 -21.38 18.48
C TYR A 144 39.58 -20.64 19.17
N THR A 145 40.48 -21.39 19.80
CA THR A 145 41.69 -20.83 20.42
C THR A 145 42.91 -21.64 20.04
N ASN A 146 43.84 -20.99 19.33
CA ASN A 146 45.18 -21.48 19.01
C ASN A 146 45.29 -23.01 18.75
N GLY A 147 44.43 -23.54 17.86
CA GLY A 147 44.46 -24.96 17.48
C GLY A 147 43.35 -25.84 18.10
N SER A 148 42.46 -25.31 18.95
CA SER A 148 41.42 -26.10 19.63
C SER A 148 40.08 -25.38 19.75
N TYR A 149 39.01 -26.10 19.40
CA TYR A 149 37.63 -25.67 19.56
C TYR A 149 37.09 -25.97 20.96
N ARG A 150 36.35 -25.02 21.53
CA ARG A 150 35.59 -25.19 22.79
C ARG A 150 34.17 -24.71 22.56
N ALA A 151 33.20 -25.48 23.04
CA ALA A 151 31.79 -25.12 23.03
C ALA A 151 31.19 -25.38 24.40
N TYR A 152 30.29 -24.49 24.79
CA TYR A 152 29.51 -24.60 26.01
C TYR A 152 28.04 -24.49 25.64
N THR A 153 27.23 -25.18 26.43
CA THR A 153 25.78 -25.12 26.34
C THR A 153 25.26 -24.80 27.72
N ASN A 154 24.32 -23.87 27.81
CA ASN A 154 23.55 -23.65 29.03
C ASN A 154 22.07 -23.60 28.71
N LYS A 155 21.23 -24.00 29.67
CA LYS A 155 19.79 -24.08 29.53
C LYS A 155 19.11 -23.85 30.86
N THR A 156 17.94 -23.23 30.83
CA THR A 156 17.16 -22.93 32.04
C THR A 156 15.70 -22.72 31.66
N ALA A 157 14.80 -23.12 32.57
CA ALA A 157 13.39 -22.80 32.44
C ALA A 157 13.18 -21.29 32.54
N VAL A 158 12.39 -20.74 31.64
CA VAL A 158 11.95 -19.35 31.64
C VAL A 158 10.42 -19.32 31.67
N ASP A 159 9.83 -18.16 31.94
CA ASP A 159 8.38 -17.99 31.76
C ASP A 159 8.02 -18.42 30.32
N SER A 160 6.88 -19.12 30.19
CA SER A 160 6.38 -19.67 28.92
C SER A 160 6.46 -18.60 27.82
N LEU A 161 7.32 -18.83 26.82
CA LEU A 161 7.54 -17.93 25.68
C LEU A 161 6.53 -18.17 24.55
N ASP A 162 5.79 -19.28 24.66
CA ASP A 162 4.76 -19.82 23.78
C ASP A 162 3.34 -19.37 24.15
N ASN A 163 3.19 -18.41 25.05
CA ASN A 163 1.88 -17.96 25.54
C ASN A 163 1.11 -17.01 24.59
N GLY A 164 1.52 -16.88 23.33
CA GLY A 164 0.92 -15.97 22.35
C GLY A 164 1.23 -14.47 22.56
N ASN A 165 2.06 -14.10 23.53
CA ASN A 165 2.52 -12.73 23.76
C ASN A 165 3.94 -12.50 23.23
N TRP A 166 4.31 -11.22 23.12
CA TRP A 166 5.65 -10.80 22.73
C TRP A 166 6.63 -10.86 23.90
N HIS A 167 7.78 -11.47 23.68
CA HIS A 167 8.89 -11.57 24.62
C HIS A 167 10.16 -10.97 24.02
N HIS A 168 10.87 -10.16 24.80
CA HIS A 168 12.15 -9.59 24.41
C HIS A 168 13.29 -10.49 24.87
N ILE A 169 14.18 -10.86 23.96
CA ILE A 169 15.35 -11.68 24.27
C ILE A 169 16.61 -10.94 23.85
N VAL A 170 17.60 -10.91 24.75
CA VAL A 170 18.92 -10.38 24.45
C VAL A 170 19.98 -11.41 24.79
N PHE A 171 20.80 -11.78 23.81
CA PHE A 171 22.05 -12.51 24.01
C PHE A 171 23.21 -11.52 24.00
N ARG A 172 23.97 -11.45 25.09
CA ARG A 172 25.15 -10.59 25.22
C ARG A 172 26.38 -11.40 25.55
N ALA A 173 27.44 -11.20 24.78
CA ALA A 173 28.77 -11.75 25.01
C ALA A 173 29.76 -10.62 25.36
N THR A 174 30.38 -10.74 26.53
CA THR A 174 31.27 -9.71 27.11
C THR A 174 32.65 -10.29 27.39
N PRO A 175 33.72 -9.76 26.76
CA PRO A 175 35.08 -10.17 27.09
C PRO A 175 35.44 -9.88 28.55
N ASN A 176 35.87 -10.91 29.29
CA ASN A 176 36.33 -10.79 30.67
C ASN A 176 37.64 -11.57 30.86
N GLY A 177 38.77 -10.88 30.70
CA GLY A 177 40.10 -11.49 30.70
C GLY A 177 40.24 -12.57 29.61
N SER A 178 40.44 -13.82 30.03
CA SER A 178 40.55 -14.99 29.15
C SER A 178 39.22 -15.71 28.89
N ASN A 179 38.11 -15.14 29.35
CA ASN A 179 36.77 -15.69 29.23
C ASN A 179 35.88 -14.76 28.38
N LEU A 180 34.81 -15.33 27.84
CA LEU A 180 33.70 -14.58 27.26
C LEU A 180 32.46 -14.86 28.10
N ASP A 181 32.03 -13.87 28.87
CA ASP A 181 30.84 -13.99 29.71
C ASP A 181 29.60 -13.84 28.84
N ILE A 182 28.69 -14.79 28.98
CA ILE A 182 27.43 -14.85 28.27
C ILE A 182 26.32 -14.48 29.25
N ASN A 183 25.60 -13.41 28.93
CA ASN A 183 24.39 -13.00 29.62
C ASN A 183 23.20 -13.14 28.67
N VAL A 184 22.11 -13.72 29.17
CA VAL A 184 20.83 -13.75 28.46
C VAL A 184 19.82 -12.99 29.29
N PHE A 185 19.13 -12.05 28.67
CA PHE A 185 18.00 -11.33 29.26
C PHE A 185 16.72 -11.78 28.60
N VAL A 186 15.68 -11.98 29.41
CA VAL A 186 14.31 -12.20 28.95
C VAL A 186 13.46 -11.11 29.58
N ASN A 187 12.78 -10.31 28.76
CA ASN A 187 11.95 -9.18 29.21
C ASN A 187 12.70 -8.23 30.17
N ASN A 188 13.93 -7.85 29.78
CA ASN A 188 14.84 -7.01 30.58
C ASN A 188 15.27 -7.61 31.94
N VAL A 189 14.96 -8.87 32.21
CA VAL A 189 15.41 -9.57 33.41
C VAL A 189 16.55 -10.51 33.05
N LEU A 190 17.68 -10.40 33.76
CA LEU A 190 18.81 -11.30 33.59
C LEU A 190 18.38 -12.73 33.97
N ALA A 191 18.37 -13.64 33.00
CA ALA A 191 18.07 -15.04 33.23
C ALA A 191 19.30 -15.73 33.83
N ALA A 192 19.49 -15.62 35.16
CA ALA A 192 20.69 -16.06 35.87
C ALA A 192 21.08 -17.52 35.55
N GLY A 193 20.11 -18.43 35.44
CA GLY A 193 20.37 -19.82 35.07
C GLY A 193 20.85 -20.04 33.63
N LEU A 194 20.67 -19.06 32.75
CA LEU A 194 21.25 -19.02 31.40
C LEU A 194 22.60 -18.30 31.37
N THR A 195 22.98 -17.53 32.38
CA THR A 195 24.29 -16.88 32.36
C THR A 195 25.41 -17.91 32.49
N GLY A 196 26.53 -17.67 31.82
CA GLY A 196 27.68 -18.57 31.85
C GLY A 196 28.90 -17.93 31.22
N SER A 197 29.96 -18.70 31.01
CA SER A 197 31.16 -18.19 30.35
C SER A 197 31.73 -19.25 29.42
N VAL A 198 32.24 -18.80 28.27
CA VAL A 198 33.08 -19.62 27.41
C VAL A 198 34.54 -19.38 27.84
N THR A 199 35.14 -20.39 28.46
CA THR A 199 36.51 -20.30 29.01
C THR A 199 37.51 -21.03 28.13
N THR A 200 38.71 -20.49 27.95
CA THR A 200 39.80 -21.20 27.27
C THR A 200 41.12 -21.11 28.04
N PRO A 201 41.96 -22.16 28.04
CA PRO A 201 43.22 -22.16 28.81
C PRO A 201 44.29 -21.14 28.34
N ARG A 202 44.10 -20.50 27.18
CA ARG A 202 45.11 -19.63 26.52
C ARG A 202 44.57 -18.29 26.03
N GLY A 203 43.41 -17.86 26.54
CA GLY A 203 42.74 -16.60 26.15
C GLY A 203 41.76 -16.76 24.98
N ILE A 204 40.78 -15.87 24.90
CA ILE A 204 39.73 -15.93 23.86
C ILE A 204 40.24 -15.41 22.50
N GLY A 205 39.93 -16.14 21.43
CA GLY A 205 40.08 -15.70 20.04
C GLY A 205 38.85 -14.92 19.56
N ASP A 206 38.65 -14.88 18.24
CA ASP A 206 37.47 -14.27 17.62
C ASP A 206 36.21 -15.09 17.91
N PHE A 207 35.15 -14.45 18.40
CA PHE A 207 33.87 -15.10 18.69
C PHE A 207 33.00 -15.18 17.44
N ILE A 208 32.89 -14.07 16.71
CA ILE A 208 32.21 -13.98 15.42
C ILE A 208 33.26 -13.77 14.32
N ARG A 209 33.30 -14.67 13.34
CA ARG A 209 34.31 -14.70 12.28
C ARG A 209 33.73 -15.22 10.97
N ARG A 210 33.62 -14.36 9.94
CA ARG A 210 33.04 -14.72 8.62
C ARG A 210 31.67 -15.41 8.78
N ALA A 211 30.84 -14.82 9.62
CA ALA A 211 29.64 -15.47 10.12
C ALA A 211 28.39 -15.08 9.32
N SER A 212 27.46 -16.03 9.24
CA SER A 212 26.08 -15.79 8.81
C SER A 212 25.16 -15.72 10.02
N PHE A 213 24.29 -14.71 10.03
CA PHE A 213 23.21 -14.59 11.00
C PHE A 213 21.92 -15.13 10.37
N ARG A 214 21.20 -15.96 11.12
CA ARG A 214 20.00 -16.65 10.68
C ARG A 214 18.91 -16.56 11.71
N ILE A 215 17.68 -16.42 11.23
CA ILE A 215 16.44 -16.59 12.00
C ILE A 215 15.75 -17.85 11.47
N ALA A 216 15.24 -18.69 12.37
CA ALA A 216 14.66 -20.00 12.05
C ALA A 216 15.59 -20.87 11.18
N PRO A 217 16.89 -21.03 11.50
CA PRO A 217 17.88 -21.70 10.64
C PRO A 217 17.59 -23.15 10.27
N LEU A 218 16.74 -23.85 11.02
CA LEU A 218 16.36 -25.24 10.75
C LEU A 218 14.98 -25.34 10.08
N SER A 219 14.35 -24.20 9.76
CA SER A 219 13.00 -24.15 9.19
C SER A 219 11.95 -24.87 10.05
N ASP A 220 12.18 -24.97 11.36
CA ASP A 220 11.36 -25.68 12.35
C ASP A 220 10.69 -24.70 13.35
N TYR A 221 10.67 -23.42 13.01
CA TYR A 221 10.09 -22.36 13.82
C TYR A 221 8.74 -21.93 13.24
N GLU A 222 7.76 -21.78 14.13
CA GLU A 222 6.46 -21.16 13.87
C GLU A 222 6.30 -20.01 14.86
N GLY A 223 6.14 -18.79 14.34
CA GLY A 223 5.96 -17.62 15.18
C GLY A 223 6.38 -16.34 14.50
N SER A 224 6.49 -15.27 15.28
CA SER A 224 6.77 -13.93 14.79
C SER A 224 8.05 -13.35 15.38
N PHE A 225 8.75 -12.54 14.58
CA PHE A 225 9.93 -11.78 14.97
C PHE A 225 9.71 -10.28 14.72
N ASP A 226 10.28 -9.47 15.60
CA ASP A 226 10.24 -8.00 15.55
C ASP A 226 11.54 -7.41 16.12
N ASP A 227 11.91 -6.20 15.67
CA ASP A 227 13.02 -5.37 16.16
C ASP A 227 14.33 -6.14 16.44
N VAL A 228 14.86 -6.81 15.41
CA VAL A 228 16.12 -7.54 15.50
C VAL A 228 17.29 -6.58 15.36
N ARG A 229 18.09 -6.44 16.41
CA ARG A 229 19.26 -5.55 16.47
C ARG A 229 20.53 -6.32 16.78
N VAL A 230 21.58 -6.05 16.00
CA VAL A 230 22.90 -6.65 16.16
C VAL A 230 23.91 -5.55 16.46
N TYR A 231 24.59 -5.67 17.59
CA TYR A 231 25.69 -4.80 18.01
C TYR A 231 26.96 -5.64 18.07
N LEU A 232 28.02 -5.21 17.40
CA LEU A 232 29.34 -5.84 17.49
C LEU A 232 30.12 -5.27 18.69
N SER A 233 29.40 -5.07 19.80
CA SER A 233 29.83 -4.55 21.09
C SER A 233 28.99 -5.19 22.22
N SER A 234 29.44 -5.05 23.46
CA SER A 234 28.70 -5.53 24.65
C SER A 234 27.92 -4.35 25.22
N LEU A 235 26.59 -4.38 25.09
CA LEU A 235 25.73 -3.34 25.66
C LEU A 235 25.69 -3.42 27.19
N THR A 236 25.55 -2.28 27.85
CA THR A 236 25.29 -2.19 29.29
C THR A 236 23.88 -2.68 29.63
N ASP A 237 23.62 -3.01 30.89
CA ASP A 237 22.28 -3.39 31.35
C ASP A 237 21.25 -2.26 31.15
N ALA A 238 21.68 -1.00 31.28
CA ALA A 238 20.84 0.16 31.00
C ALA A 238 20.44 0.24 29.52
N GLU A 239 21.37 -0.02 28.61
CA GLU A 239 21.10 -0.06 27.16
C GLU A 239 20.19 -1.23 26.78
N VAL A 240 20.34 -2.40 27.43
CA VAL A 240 19.38 -3.51 27.31
C VAL A 240 17.98 -3.08 27.76
N GLY A 241 17.90 -2.34 28.87
CA GLY A 241 16.66 -1.73 29.34
C GLY A 241 16.04 -0.74 28.36
N ASN A 242 16.85 0.04 27.64
CA ASN A 242 16.36 0.93 26.59
C ASN A 242 15.78 0.16 25.41
N LEU A 243 16.40 -0.96 25.01
CA LEU A 243 15.87 -1.84 23.95
C LEU A 243 14.54 -2.50 24.33
N PHE A 244 14.39 -2.91 25.59
CA PHE A 244 13.11 -3.44 26.08
C PHE A 244 12.01 -2.39 26.11
N ASN A 245 12.35 -1.14 26.45
CA ASN A 245 11.42 -0.02 26.49
C ASN A 245 11.29 0.70 25.14
N GLU A 246 11.88 0.16 24.07
CA GLU A 246 11.74 0.69 22.72
C GLU A 246 10.26 0.76 22.34
N ILE A 247 9.80 1.96 22.01
CA ILE A 247 8.49 2.18 21.41
C ILE A 247 8.70 2.15 19.90
N PRO A 248 8.22 1.10 19.20
CA PRO A 248 8.32 1.07 17.75
C PRO A 248 7.49 2.24 17.20
N PRO A 249 7.90 2.88 16.10
CA PRO A 249 7.08 3.89 15.44
C PRO A 249 5.70 3.29 15.19
N THR A 250 4.68 3.87 15.80
CA THR A 250 3.30 3.48 15.51
C THR A 250 2.83 4.43 14.41
N PRO A 251 2.43 3.91 13.23
CA PRO A 251 1.72 4.64 12.22
C PRO A 251 0.66 5.55 12.82
N LYS A 252 0.71 6.81 12.47
CA LYS A 252 -0.21 7.84 12.92
C LYS A 252 -1.16 8.19 11.78
N THR A 253 -2.32 8.70 12.16
CA THR A 253 -3.14 9.48 11.25
C THR A 253 -2.68 10.93 11.33
N ILE A 254 -2.22 11.46 10.20
CA ILE A 254 -1.82 12.85 10.00
C ILE A 254 -2.94 13.55 9.26
N TYR A 255 -3.44 14.64 9.83
CA TYR A 255 -4.55 15.42 9.26
C TYR A 255 -4.04 16.60 8.46
N VAL A 256 -4.62 16.83 7.28
CA VAL A 256 -4.34 17.97 6.39
C VAL A 256 -5.63 18.73 6.13
N ASN A 257 -5.62 20.02 6.45
CA ASN A 257 -6.73 20.92 6.21
C ASN A 257 -6.19 22.35 6.02
N HIS A 258 -6.21 22.82 4.77
CA HIS A 258 -5.82 24.19 4.41
C HIS A 258 -6.55 25.31 5.15
N ALA A 259 -7.70 25.01 5.79
CA ALA A 259 -8.46 25.96 6.59
C ALA A 259 -8.21 25.83 8.11
N ALA A 260 -7.35 24.91 8.56
CA ALA A 260 -7.00 24.75 9.97
C ALA A 260 -6.27 25.99 10.50
N THR A 261 -6.52 26.31 11.77
CA THR A 261 -5.95 27.49 12.46
C THR A 261 -5.28 27.14 13.80
N GLY A 262 -5.22 25.85 14.13
CA GLY A 262 -4.58 25.35 15.34
C GLY A 262 -3.06 25.31 15.24
N ASN A 263 -2.46 24.26 15.82
CA ASN A 263 -1.02 24.19 15.99
C ASN A 263 -0.20 23.85 14.73
N ASP A 264 -0.85 23.48 13.62
CA ASP A 264 -0.18 23.07 12.38
C ASP A 264 0.79 21.89 12.60
N ASP A 265 0.32 20.87 13.34
CA ASP A 265 1.11 19.70 13.76
C ASP A 265 0.56 18.35 13.27
N GLY A 266 -0.59 18.38 12.56
CA GLY A 266 -1.21 17.21 11.97
C GLY A 266 -1.88 16.25 12.96
N THR A 267 -2.02 16.60 14.25
CA THR A 267 -2.49 15.67 15.29
C THR A 267 -4.01 15.48 15.37
N SER A 268 -4.78 16.39 14.77
CA SER A 268 -6.25 16.35 14.69
C SER A 268 -6.74 17.25 13.57
N TRP A 269 -8.02 17.22 13.18
CA TRP A 269 -8.57 18.20 12.24
C TRP A 269 -8.37 19.66 12.66
N SER A 270 -8.39 19.95 13.96
CA SER A 270 -8.19 21.31 14.48
C SER A 270 -6.74 21.79 14.40
N ASN A 271 -5.79 20.87 14.55
CA ASN A 271 -4.35 21.13 14.48
C ASN A 271 -3.73 20.58 13.18
N ALA A 272 -4.56 20.34 12.16
CA ALA A 272 -4.13 19.75 10.91
C ALA A 272 -3.07 20.63 10.25
N TYR A 273 -2.20 20.01 9.44
CA TYR A 273 -1.29 20.77 8.60
C TYR A 273 -2.10 21.60 7.60
N ALA A 274 -1.83 22.90 7.52
CA ALA A 274 -2.44 23.78 6.53
C ALA A 274 -1.88 23.51 5.12
N ASP A 275 -0.64 23.02 5.04
CA ASP A 275 0.00 22.61 3.80
C ASP A 275 0.23 21.10 3.77
N ILE A 276 -0.27 20.43 2.74
CA ILE A 276 -0.08 18.99 2.55
C ILE A 276 1.41 18.60 2.47
N ARG A 277 2.29 19.52 2.05
CA ARG A 277 3.74 19.28 1.98
C ARG A 277 4.35 19.11 3.37
N ASP A 278 3.84 19.83 4.36
CA ASP A 278 4.31 19.70 5.73
C ASP A 278 3.88 18.34 6.30
N ALA A 279 2.69 17.85 5.94
CA ALA A 279 2.29 16.48 6.26
C ALA A 279 3.19 15.43 5.61
N PHE A 280 3.49 15.56 4.31
CA PHE A 280 4.41 14.65 3.61
C PHE A 280 5.84 14.68 4.19
N PHE A 281 6.32 15.85 4.62
CA PHE A 281 7.64 16.00 5.21
C PHE A 281 7.71 15.42 6.63
N ASN A 282 6.64 15.54 7.41
CA ASN A 282 6.60 15.09 8.81
C ASN A 282 6.01 13.68 9.01
N SER A 283 5.63 12.99 7.93
CA SER A 283 5.18 11.60 7.99
C SER A 283 6.34 10.62 8.17
N GLY A 284 6.17 9.64 9.06
CA GLY A 284 7.03 8.48 9.21
C GLY A 284 6.50 7.24 8.51
N ASP A 285 7.29 6.17 8.49
CA ASP A 285 6.91 4.93 7.81
C ASP A 285 5.56 4.37 8.31
N GLY A 286 4.70 3.99 7.36
CA GLY A 286 3.38 3.44 7.61
C GLY A 286 2.30 4.45 7.95
N ASP A 287 2.62 5.74 8.14
CA ASP A 287 1.65 6.78 8.48
C ASP A 287 0.54 6.90 7.41
N GLN A 288 -0.65 7.31 7.87
CA GLN A 288 -1.78 7.65 7.03
C GLN A 288 -1.94 9.17 6.97
N ILE A 289 -2.14 9.72 5.78
CA ILE A 289 -2.36 11.16 5.58
C ILE A 289 -3.79 11.36 5.10
N TRP A 290 -4.61 12.02 5.90
CA TRP A 290 -6.03 12.29 5.63
C TRP A 290 -6.20 13.74 5.20
N VAL A 291 -6.71 13.93 3.99
CA VAL A 291 -6.71 15.23 3.32
C VAL A 291 -8.14 15.71 3.08
N VAL A 292 -8.46 16.87 3.64
CA VAL A 292 -9.74 17.57 3.41
C VAL A 292 -9.87 17.97 1.94
N LYS A 293 -11.10 18.03 1.43
CA LYS A 293 -11.41 18.61 0.12
C LYS A 293 -10.78 19.98 -0.09
N GLY A 294 -10.51 20.27 -1.35
CA GLY A 294 -9.94 21.55 -1.76
C GLY A 294 -8.86 21.37 -2.82
N LYS A 295 -8.45 22.50 -3.39
CA LYS A 295 -7.38 22.58 -4.37
C LYS A 295 -6.08 22.99 -3.67
N TYR A 296 -5.14 22.05 -3.59
CA TYR A 296 -3.81 22.24 -3.03
C TYR A 296 -2.87 22.64 -4.15
N ILE A 297 -2.39 23.88 -4.06
CA ILE A 297 -1.54 24.52 -5.07
C ILE A 297 -0.16 24.83 -4.48
N ARG A 298 0.83 24.99 -5.36
CA ARG A 298 2.16 25.44 -4.97
C ARG A 298 2.37 26.91 -5.31
N SER A 299 2.70 27.71 -4.30
CA SER A 299 3.01 29.14 -4.48
C SER A 299 4.35 29.36 -5.20
N GLY A 300 4.43 30.40 -6.02
CA GLY A 300 5.67 30.84 -6.69
C GLY A 300 5.73 30.39 -8.15
N THR A 301 6.91 30.45 -8.77
CA THR A 301 7.10 30.15 -10.21
C THR A 301 8.06 28.98 -10.46
N ASN A 302 8.38 28.21 -9.42
CA ASN A 302 9.29 27.08 -9.54
C ASN A 302 8.59 25.88 -10.17
N ARG A 303 8.74 25.72 -11.49
CA ARG A 303 8.17 24.59 -12.24
C ARG A 303 8.66 23.20 -11.79
N GLY A 304 9.76 23.12 -11.03
CA GLY A 304 10.25 21.87 -10.44
C GLY A 304 9.60 21.52 -9.10
N ALA A 305 8.59 22.27 -8.68
CA ALA A 305 7.89 22.03 -7.44
C ALA A 305 6.86 20.90 -7.61
N THR A 306 6.85 19.94 -6.68
CA THR A 306 5.99 18.73 -6.72
C THR A 306 5.47 18.37 -5.32
N PHE A 307 4.50 17.47 -5.25
CA PHE A 307 4.02 16.80 -4.05
C PHE A 307 4.69 15.42 -3.94
N ALA A 308 5.47 15.20 -2.88
CA ALA A 308 6.26 13.99 -2.69
C ALA A 308 6.55 13.75 -1.20
N TRP A 309 6.74 12.49 -0.83
CA TRP A 309 7.25 12.04 0.47
C TRP A 309 8.35 10.99 0.26
N THR A 310 9.15 10.75 1.30
CA THR A 310 10.29 9.81 1.25
C THR A 310 10.14 8.61 2.20
N SER A 311 9.06 8.56 2.98
CA SER A 311 8.77 7.50 3.95
C SER A 311 8.11 6.27 3.31
N GLU A 312 8.35 5.10 3.88
CA GLU A 312 7.88 3.80 3.39
C GLU A 312 6.40 3.58 3.75
N ALA A 313 5.65 2.90 2.87
CA ALA A 313 4.26 2.46 3.11
C ALA A 313 3.29 3.54 3.60
N ILE A 314 3.47 4.78 3.17
CA ILE A 314 2.48 5.85 3.39
C ILE A 314 1.18 5.52 2.65
N SER A 315 0.07 5.77 3.34
CA SER A 315 -1.28 5.77 2.75
C SER A 315 -1.84 7.19 2.71
N VAL A 316 -2.18 7.70 1.53
CA VAL A 316 -2.79 9.04 1.36
C VAL A 316 -4.26 8.87 0.99
N TYR A 317 -5.13 9.58 1.71
CA TYR A 317 -6.58 9.52 1.53
C TYR A 317 -7.15 10.93 1.33
N GLY A 318 -7.67 11.21 0.15
CA GLY A 318 -8.52 12.36 -0.13
C GLY A 318 -10.01 12.06 0.07
N GLY A 319 -10.83 13.11 0.17
CA GLY A 319 -12.28 12.97 0.28
C GLY A 319 -12.91 13.38 1.61
N PHE A 320 -12.13 13.97 2.52
CA PHE A 320 -12.66 14.37 3.83
C PHE A 320 -13.39 15.71 3.75
N SER A 321 -14.47 15.84 4.50
CA SER A 321 -15.31 17.05 4.51
C SER A 321 -14.59 18.25 5.14
N GLY A 322 -13.77 17.99 6.17
CA GLY A 322 -13.06 19.00 6.97
C GLY A 322 -13.90 19.65 8.07
N ASP A 323 -15.08 19.11 8.39
CA ASP A 323 -15.96 19.62 9.45
C ASP A 323 -15.54 19.23 10.87
N GLY A 324 -14.51 18.39 11.00
CA GLY A 324 -13.97 17.92 12.26
C GLY A 324 -14.67 16.70 12.88
N THR A 325 -15.65 16.09 12.19
CA THR A 325 -16.44 14.97 12.71
C THR A 325 -15.94 13.60 12.27
N GLU A 326 -15.13 13.55 11.21
CA GLU A 326 -14.63 12.30 10.62
C GLU A 326 -13.50 11.69 11.48
N THR A 327 -13.76 10.53 12.08
CA THR A 327 -12.83 9.74 12.90
C THR A 327 -12.45 8.39 12.30
N ASN A 328 -13.04 8.02 11.15
CA ASN A 328 -12.77 6.77 10.43
C ASN A 328 -12.72 7.00 8.91
N ILE A 329 -11.88 6.24 8.22
CA ILE A 329 -11.71 6.32 6.76
C ILE A 329 -13.00 6.10 5.97
N ASN A 330 -13.95 5.30 6.49
CA ASN A 330 -15.22 5.00 5.81
C ASN A 330 -16.25 6.14 5.89
N GLN A 331 -15.96 7.21 6.61
CA GLN A 331 -16.85 8.37 6.72
C GLN A 331 -16.62 9.41 5.62
N ARG A 332 -15.48 9.32 4.90
CA ARG A 332 -15.18 10.21 3.79
C ARG A 332 -16.16 9.98 2.64
N ASP A 333 -16.40 11.04 1.88
CA ASP A 333 -17.08 10.97 0.59
C ASP A 333 -16.19 11.59 -0.47
N TRP A 334 -15.31 10.78 -1.05
CA TRP A 334 -14.33 11.24 -2.02
C TRP A 334 -14.93 11.70 -3.35
N ARG A 335 -16.19 11.35 -3.65
CA ARG A 335 -16.89 11.86 -4.83
C ARG A 335 -17.43 13.27 -4.60
N ALA A 336 -17.98 13.52 -3.42
CA ALA A 336 -18.53 14.85 -3.09
C ALA A 336 -17.46 15.84 -2.59
N ASN A 337 -16.39 15.35 -1.98
CA ASN A 337 -15.37 16.15 -1.31
C ASN A 337 -14.03 16.05 -2.06
N GLU A 338 -13.97 16.51 -3.31
CA GLU A 338 -12.77 16.42 -4.15
C GLU A 338 -11.51 17.00 -3.48
N THR A 339 -10.45 16.19 -3.41
CA THR A 339 -9.10 16.61 -3.00
C THR A 339 -8.22 16.70 -4.24
N ILE A 340 -7.82 17.91 -4.61
CA ILE A 340 -7.13 18.20 -5.86
C ILE A 340 -5.69 18.64 -5.57
N LEU A 341 -4.72 17.95 -6.15
CA LEU A 341 -3.33 18.40 -6.26
C LEU A 341 -3.16 19.02 -7.66
N SER A 342 -2.86 20.31 -7.73
CA SER A 342 -2.76 21.03 -9.00
C SER A 342 -1.33 21.52 -9.27
N GLY A 343 -0.93 21.39 -10.53
CA GLY A 343 0.29 21.94 -11.10
C GLY A 343 0.20 23.42 -11.48
N ASP A 344 -0.97 24.05 -11.42
CA ASP A 344 -1.15 25.49 -11.65
C ASP A 344 -0.46 26.28 -10.52
N LEU A 345 0.68 26.89 -10.85
CA LEU A 345 1.55 27.52 -9.86
C LEU A 345 1.05 28.93 -9.56
N GLY A 346 0.37 29.06 -8.43
CA GLY A 346 -0.24 30.32 -8.01
C GLY A 346 -1.69 30.50 -8.47
N ASP A 347 -2.29 29.48 -9.09
CA ASP A 347 -3.69 29.46 -9.53
C ASP A 347 -4.00 30.64 -10.48
N ASP A 348 -3.09 30.88 -11.42
CA ASP A 348 -3.18 31.99 -12.37
C ASP A 348 -3.71 31.57 -13.74
N GLY A 349 -3.89 30.26 -13.97
CA GLY A 349 -4.34 29.68 -15.22
C GLY A 349 -3.33 29.77 -16.36
N ASP A 350 -2.10 30.23 -16.11
CA ASP A 350 -1.04 30.30 -17.11
C ASP A 350 -0.29 28.98 -17.20
N MET A 351 -0.77 28.09 -18.07
CA MET A 351 -0.12 26.81 -18.35
C MET A 351 1.39 26.93 -18.61
N SER A 352 1.91 28.05 -19.12
CA SER A 352 3.34 28.19 -19.42
C SER A 352 4.24 28.10 -18.18
N ASN A 353 3.69 28.38 -17.00
CA ASN A 353 4.39 28.36 -15.72
C ASN A 353 4.05 27.13 -14.85
N ASN A 354 3.09 26.30 -15.25
CA ASN A 354 2.67 25.14 -14.46
C ASN A 354 3.84 24.20 -14.11
N ALA A 355 3.72 23.52 -12.97
CA ALA A 355 4.65 22.50 -12.53
C ALA A 355 4.88 21.46 -13.64
N TYR A 356 6.13 21.02 -13.80
CA TYR A 356 6.44 19.97 -14.76
C TYR A 356 5.80 18.64 -14.36
N CYS A 357 5.83 18.30 -13.08
CA CYS A 357 5.28 17.06 -12.54
C CYS A 357 4.57 17.37 -11.22
N VAL A 358 3.26 17.14 -11.16
CA VAL A 358 2.44 17.49 -10.00
C VAL A 358 2.77 16.59 -8.82
N PHE A 359 2.87 15.28 -9.05
CA PHE A 359 2.96 14.28 -8.00
C PHE A 359 4.08 13.26 -8.24
N ILE A 360 5.00 13.15 -7.28
CA ILE A 360 6.07 12.13 -7.25
C ILE A 360 6.07 11.48 -5.86
N GLY A 361 4.89 11.27 -5.29
CA GLY A 361 4.73 10.50 -4.06
C GLY A 361 4.45 9.04 -4.40
N PRO A 362 5.25 8.06 -3.92
CA PRO A 362 6.49 8.18 -3.15
C PRO A 362 7.71 8.59 -4.01
N PHE A 363 8.74 9.17 -3.38
CA PHE A 363 9.98 9.60 -4.02
C PHE A 363 11.21 8.89 -3.46
N ALA A 364 11.93 8.16 -4.33
CA ALA A 364 13.15 7.43 -3.97
C ALA A 364 14.22 7.53 -5.07
N GLN A 365 15.32 8.26 -4.82
CA GLN A 365 16.40 8.44 -5.80
C GLN A 365 17.48 7.36 -5.74
N THR A 366 17.71 6.73 -4.58
CA THR A 366 18.79 5.76 -4.38
C THR A 366 18.26 4.42 -3.88
N ALA A 367 19.08 3.36 -4.02
CA ALA A 367 18.73 2.05 -3.49
C ALA A 367 18.72 2.00 -1.95
N ALA A 368 19.37 2.96 -1.28
CA ALA A 368 19.35 3.07 0.19
C ALA A 368 18.02 3.63 0.71
N ASP A 369 17.33 4.41 -0.11
CA ASP A 369 16.05 5.07 0.20
C ASP A 369 14.89 4.42 -0.58
N ALA A 370 15.04 3.16 -0.99
CA ALA A 370 14.06 2.48 -1.82
C ALA A 370 12.72 2.35 -1.07
N ILE A 371 11.64 2.75 -1.72
CA ILE A 371 10.28 2.66 -1.18
C ILE A 371 9.56 1.50 -1.84
N ASN A 372 9.16 0.53 -1.04
CA ASN A 372 8.62 -0.73 -1.52
C ASN A 372 7.10 -0.71 -1.66
N LYS A 373 6.41 0.18 -0.96
CA LYS A 373 4.95 0.25 -0.92
C LYS A 373 4.46 1.69 -0.71
N ALA A 374 3.34 2.00 -1.36
CA ALA A 374 2.56 3.21 -1.13
C ALA A 374 1.11 2.96 -1.55
N TYR A 375 0.18 3.64 -0.88
CA TYR A 375 -1.24 3.60 -1.21
C TYR A 375 -1.78 5.01 -1.36
N VAL A 376 -2.54 5.27 -2.43
CA VAL A 376 -3.13 6.59 -2.71
C VAL A 376 -4.59 6.41 -3.10
N ASP A 377 -5.49 7.06 -2.38
CA ASP A 377 -6.93 6.92 -2.58
C ASP A 377 -7.66 8.26 -2.59
N GLY A 378 -8.46 8.51 -3.64
CA GLY A 378 -9.36 9.67 -3.68
C GLY A 378 -8.68 11.00 -4.00
N LEU A 379 -7.53 10.99 -4.68
CA LEU A 379 -6.86 12.21 -5.13
C LEU A 379 -7.18 12.52 -6.61
N ILE A 380 -7.29 13.81 -6.92
CA ILE A 380 -7.29 14.33 -8.29
C ILE A 380 -5.94 15.00 -8.54
N ILE A 381 -5.30 14.67 -9.65
CA ILE A 381 -3.98 15.16 -10.05
C ILE A 381 -4.12 15.86 -11.40
N GLU A 382 -3.94 17.17 -11.42
CA GLU A 382 -4.22 18.00 -12.60
C GLU A 382 -3.21 19.12 -12.85
N ASP A 383 -3.28 19.68 -14.06
CA ASP A 383 -2.55 20.86 -14.50
C ASP A 383 -1.01 20.69 -14.61
N GLY A 384 -0.48 19.47 -14.67
CA GLY A 384 0.94 19.24 -14.97
C GLY A 384 1.32 19.62 -16.40
N HIS A 385 2.55 20.12 -16.60
CA HIS A 385 3.06 20.54 -17.92
C HIS A 385 4.55 20.24 -18.18
N ALA A 386 4.91 18.96 -18.30
CA ALA A 386 6.23 18.43 -18.64
C ALA A 386 6.63 18.68 -20.11
N ASN A 387 7.04 19.92 -20.39
CA ASN A 387 7.51 20.38 -21.71
C ASN A 387 8.99 20.79 -21.73
N ALA A 388 9.78 20.38 -20.74
CA ALA A 388 11.18 20.76 -20.63
C ALA A 388 12.03 20.23 -21.81
N LEU A 389 13.00 21.04 -22.23
CA LEU A 389 13.97 20.69 -23.25
C LEU A 389 15.09 19.82 -22.65
N GLY A 390 15.50 18.76 -23.36
CA GLY A 390 16.67 17.93 -23.00
C GLY A 390 16.34 16.46 -22.70
N SER A 391 17.25 15.82 -21.95
CA SER A 391 17.19 14.39 -21.60
C SER A 391 16.87 14.12 -20.12
N ASN A 392 16.61 15.14 -19.31
CA ASN A 392 16.14 14.92 -17.94
C ASN A 392 14.73 14.31 -17.97
N ARG A 393 14.50 13.29 -17.12
CA ARG A 393 13.18 12.66 -17.00
C ARG A 393 12.21 13.61 -16.33
N PHE A 394 12.64 14.14 -15.19
CA PHE A 394 11.99 15.22 -14.48
C PHE A 394 11.90 16.45 -15.39
N GLY A 395 10.69 16.82 -15.81
CA GLY A 395 10.48 17.89 -16.80
C GLY A 395 9.89 17.44 -18.13
N ARG A 396 9.94 16.14 -18.46
CA ARG A 396 9.53 15.63 -19.78
C ARG A 396 8.54 14.47 -19.74
N PHE A 397 8.44 13.78 -18.61
CA PHE A 397 7.56 12.63 -18.44
C PHE A 397 6.74 12.75 -17.17
N GLY A 398 5.56 12.14 -17.17
CA GLY A 398 4.77 11.97 -15.96
C GLY A 398 4.23 13.28 -15.43
N ASP A 399 3.56 14.06 -16.30
CA ASP A 399 3.11 15.42 -16.00
C ASP A 399 2.21 15.49 -14.77
N GLY A 400 1.22 14.60 -14.69
CA GLY A 400 0.48 14.37 -13.46
C GLY A 400 1.36 13.61 -12.47
N THR A 401 1.84 12.42 -12.86
CA THR A 401 2.63 11.57 -11.96
C THR A 401 3.82 10.90 -12.60
N LEU A 402 4.95 10.90 -11.90
CA LEU A 402 6.13 10.12 -12.26
C LEU A 402 6.44 9.09 -11.16
N ILE A 403 6.47 7.80 -11.51
CA ILE A 403 6.93 6.75 -10.60
C ILE A 403 8.44 6.56 -10.77
N GLU A 404 9.18 6.93 -9.72
CA GLU A 404 10.64 6.91 -9.71
C GLU A 404 11.25 5.51 -9.67
N SER A 405 12.51 5.43 -10.09
CA SER A 405 13.14 4.14 -10.43
C SER A 405 13.41 3.23 -9.23
N ASN A 406 13.48 3.75 -8.00
CA ASN A 406 13.64 2.96 -6.75
C ASN A 406 12.35 2.81 -5.94
N VAL A 407 11.20 3.21 -6.50
CA VAL A 407 9.88 2.87 -5.95
C VAL A 407 9.48 1.49 -6.51
N THR A 408 8.95 0.56 -5.72
CA THR A 408 8.52 -0.75 -6.26
C THR A 408 7.02 -0.87 -6.43
N THR A 409 6.22 -0.68 -5.37
CA THR A 409 4.78 -0.93 -5.42
C THR A 409 4.01 0.35 -5.09
N VAL A 410 3.05 0.70 -5.95
CA VAL A 410 2.11 1.79 -5.69
C VAL A 410 0.71 1.35 -6.11
N ASP A 411 -0.21 1.45 -5.17
CA ASP A 411 -1.61 1.11 -5.34
C ASP A 411 -2.44 2.39 -5.35
N PHE A 412 -3.15 2.63 -6.45
CA PHE A 412 -4.05 3.76 -6.62
C PHE A 412 -5.51 3.30 -6.60
N ALA A 413 -6.34 3.96 -5.81
CA ALA A 413 -7.77 3.72 -5.74
C ALA A 413 -8.55 5.03 -5.92
N ASN A 414 -9.65 5.01 -6.69
CA ASN A 414 -10.54 6.17 -6.80
C ASN A 414 -9.83 7.49 -7.19
N CYS A 415 -8.70 7.40 -7.89
CA CYS A 415 -7.87 8.55 -8.26
C CYS A 415 -8.18 9.03 -9.67
N THR A 416 -7.99 10.31 -9.93
CA THR A 416 -8.18 10.91 -11.26
C THR A 416 -6.95 11.67 -11.72
N TRP A 417 -6.46 11.38 -12.91
CA TRP A 417 -5.48 12.20 -13.62
C TRP A 417 -6.19 12.95 -14.73
N ARG A 418 -6.26 14.28 -14.63
CA ARG A 418 -6.97 15.09 -15.62
C ARG A 418 -6.23 16.36 -16.04
N ASN A 419 -6.49 16.81 -17.27
CA ASN A 419 -6.00 18.08 -17.80
C ASN A 419 -4.47 18.26 -17.74
N ASN A 420 -3.70 17.18 -17.66
CA ASN A 420 -2.25 17.25 -17.72
C ASN A 420 -1.80 17.33 -19.19
N VAL A 421 -0.77 18.11 -19.50
CA VAL A 421 -0.35 18.40 -20.87
C VAL A 421 1.15 18.21 -21.06
N GLY A 422 1.59 17.23 -21.84
CA GLY A 422 2.99 16.78 -21.77
C GLY A 422 3.70 16.28 -23.00
N ALA A 423 5.02 16.18 -22.91
CA ALA A 423 5.79 15.54 -23.96
C ALA A 423 5.55 14.02 -24.02
N ALA A 424 5.38 13.35 -22.88
CA ALA A 424 5.08 11.92 -22.82
C ALA A 424 4.49 11.49 -21.46
N GLY A 425 3.42 10.70 -21.46
CA GLY A 425 2.85 10.16 -20.21
C GLY A 425 2.18 11.23 -19.37
N ALA A 426 1.27 12.01 -19.97
CA ALA A 426 0.70 13.19 -19.30
C ALA A 426 -0.10 12.84 -18.04
N GLY A 427 -0.85 11.74 -18.02
CA GLY A 427 -1.39 11.24 -16.76
C GLY A 427 -0.27 10.71 -15.86
N ILE A 428 0.31 9.57 -16.25
CA ILE A 428 1.37 8.91 -15.47
C ILE A 428 2.49 8.31 -16.33
N ALA A 429 3.73 8.36 -15.84
CA ALA A 429 4.87 7.65 -16.43
C ALA A 429 5.53 6.72 -15.41
N VAL A 430 5.87 5.49 -15.85
CA VAL A 430 6.50 4.46 -15.00
C VAL A 430 7.78 3.95 -15.64
N PHE A 431 8.89 4.01 -14.89
CA PHE A 431 10.22 3.59 -15.33
C PHE A 431 10.76 2.46 -14.47
N ALA A 432 11.05 1.31 -15.07
CA ALA A 432 11.67 0.17 -14.39
C ALA A 432 13.15 0.00 -14.78
N GLU A 433 14.01 0.81 -14.17
CA GLU A 433 15.47 0.78 -14.39
C GLU A 433 16.24 0.08 -13.27
N PHE A 434 15.96 0.44 -12.01
CA PHE A 434 16.73 -0.04 -10.85
C PHE A 434 15.99 -1.08 -10.01
N SER A 435 14.65 -0.95 -9.91
CA SER A 435 13.80 -1.93 -9.23
C SER A 435 12.61 -2.38 -10.08
N GLU A 436 12.12 -3.58 -9.76
CA GLU A 436 10.85 -4.12 -10.28
C GLU A 436 9.69 -3.18 -9.90
N LYS A 437 8.66 -3.09 -10.75
CA LYS A 437 7.48 -2.25 -10.51
C LYS A 437 6.21 -3.08 -10.43
N ASN A 438 5.39 -2.82 -9.44
CA ASN A 438 4.03 -3.35 -9.30
C ASN A 438 3.06 -2.17 -9.11
N ILE A 439 2.40 -1.74 -10.19
CA ILE A 439 1.54 -0.56 -10.16
C ILE A 439 0.11 -0.99 -10.43
N ASN A 440 -0.78 -0.76 -9.47
CA ASN A 440 -2.17 -1.18 -9.55
C ASN A 440 -3.12 0.02 -9.48
N PHE A 441 -4.19 -0.04 -10.26
CA PHE A 441 -5.26 0.96 -10.28
C PHE A 441 -6.60 0.26 -10.11
N ILE A 442 -7.41 0.79 -9.20
CA ILE A 442 -8.80 0.38 -9.00
C ILE A 442 -9.67 1.63 -9.04
N ASN A 443 -10.73 1.61 -9.85
CA ASN A 443 -11.71 2.71 -9.92
C ASN A 443 -11.06 4.06 -10.28
N CYS A 444 -10.00 4.05 -11.10
CA CYS A 444 -9.27 5.26 -11.46
C CYS A 444 -9.69 5.81 -12.82
N THR A 445 -9.53 7.12 -12.99
CA THR A 445 -9.88 7.83 -14.24
C THR A 445 -8.69 8.58 -14.82
N PHE A 446 -8.45 8.44 -16.12
CA PHE A 446 -7.48 9.21 -16.89
C PHE A 446 -8.24 9.99 -17.96
N SER A 447 -8.45 11.29 -17.72
CA SER A 447 -9.37 12.09 -18.53
C SER A 447 -8.74 13.36 -19.09
N ALA A 448 -9.03 13.69 -20.34
CA ALA A 448 -8.64 14.98 -20.93
C ALA A 448 -7.14 15.33 -20.86
N ASN A 449 -6.26 14.34 -20.70
CA ASN A 449 -4.82 14.56 -20.74
C ASN A 449 -4.38 14.72 -22.19
N LYS A 450 -3.45 15.63 -22.44
CA LYS A 450 -2.91 15.87 -23.78
C LYS A 450 -1.43 15.56 -23.81
N ALA A 451 -0.95 14.87 -24.84
CA ALA A 451 0.49 14.67 -24.95
C ALA A 451 0.97 14.59 -26.39
N ARG A 452 2.27 14.77 -26.60
CA ARG A 452 2.89 14.32 -27.86
C ARG A 452 2.89 12.80 -27.98
N ILE A 453 2.97 12.09 -26.86
CA ILE A 453 3.11 10.64 -26.80
C ILE A 453 2.39 10.15 -25.54
N ALA A 454 1.61 9.07 -25.63
CA ALA A 454 1.11 8.37 -24.44
C ALA A 454 0.33 9.29 -23.48
N ALA A 455 -0.81 9.84 -23.91
CA ALA A 455 -1.53 10.84 -23.13
C ALA A 455 -1.95 10.38 -21.71
N PRO A 456 -2.60 9.21 -21.52
CA PRO A 456 -2.99 8.77 -20.18
C PRO A 456 -1.85 8.13 -19.40
N PHE A 457 -1.09 7.20 -20.00
CA PHE A 457 0.00 6.51 -19.32
C PHE A 457 1.13 6.08 -20.26
N ASP A 458 2.36 6.07 -19.75
CA ASP A 458 3.57 5.61 -20.45
C ASP A 458 4.38 4.63 -19.59
N LEU A 459 4.51 3.38 -20.03
CA LEU A 459 5.22 2.31 -19.33
C LEU A 459 6.51 1.96 -20.06
N LEU A 460 7.66 2.08 -19.38
CA LEU A 460 8.97 1.83 -19.98
C LEU A 460 9.86 0.96 -19.07
N THR A 461 10.32 -0.18 -19.58
CA THR A 461 11.38 -0.95 -18.91
C THR A 461 12.76 -0.46 -19.32
N PHE A 462 13.73 -0.59 -18.42
CA PHE A 462 15.16 -0.42 -18.67
C PHE A 462 15.95 -1.50 -17.92
N GLY A 463 15.60 -2.77 -18.16
CA GLY A 463 16.27 -3.94 -17.57
C GLY A 463 15.60 -4.49 -16.30
N LYS A 464 14.53 -3.87 -15.80
CA LYS A 464 13.64 -4.40 -14.75
C LYS A 464 12.22 -4.58 -15.28
N ASN A 465 11.41 -5.38 -14.60
CA ASN A 465 10.06 -5.69 -15.04
C ASN A 465 9.02 -4.71 -14.46
N ILE A 466 7.91 -4.58 -15.18
CA ILE A 466 6.71 -3.87 -14.75
C ILE A 466 5.54 -4.85 -14.76
N SER A 467 4.91 -5.02 -13.61
CA SER A 467 3.54 -5.50 -13.47
C SER A 467 2.63 -4.28 -13.36
N PHE A 468 1.72 -4.12 -14.30
CA PHE A 468 0.78 -3.00 -14.37
C PHE A 468 -0.64 -3.54 -14.49
N LYS A 469 -1.53 -3.15 -13.57
CA LYS A 469 -2.91 -3.62 -13.57
C LYS A 469 -3.90 -2.47 -13.43
N MET A 470 -4.85 -2.37 -14.35
CA MET A 470 -6.01 -1.49 -14.24
C MET A 470 -7.27 -2.33 -14.10
N THR A 471 -8.06 -2.05 -13.07
CA THR A 471 -9.32 -2.73 -12.81
C THR A 471 -10.41 -1.69 -12.62
N ASN A 472 -11.52 -1.83 -13.36
CA ASN A 472 -12.67 -0.94 -13.25
C ASN A 472 -12.30 0.54 -13.49
N CYS A 473 -11.44 0.81 -14.49
CA CYS A 473 -10.91 2.14 -14.76
C CYS A 473 -11.54 2.76 -16.01
N LEU A 474 -11.48 4.09 -16.11
CA LEU A 474 -11.92 4.87 -17.27
C LEU A 474 -10.75 5.63 -17.89
N ILE A 475 -10.56 5.50 -19.20
CA ILE A 475 -9.57 6.23 -19.98
C ILE A 475 -10.31 6.97 -21.08
N ASN A 476 -10.51 8.27 -20.90
CA ASN A 476 -11.40 9.04 -21.76
C ASN A 476 -10.88 10.41 -22.19
N ASN A 477 -11.33 10.85 -23.36
CA ASN A 477 -11.06 12.20 -23.89
C ASN A 477 -9.56 12.57 -23.93
N ASN A 478 -8.65 11.61 -23.87
CA ASN A 478 -7.22 11.91 -23.93
C ASN A 478 -6.83 12.18 -25.39
N GLU A 479 -5.91 13.11 -25.59
CA GLU A 479 -5.60 13.65 -26.91
C GLU A 479 -4.10 13.57 -27.21
N ILE A 480 -3.73 13.06 -28.38
CA ILE A 480 -2.38 13.28 -28.91
C ILE A 480 -2.37 14.55 -29.76
N ILE A 481 -1.48 15.48 -29.42
CA ILE A 481 -1.31 16.79 -30.06
C ILE A 481 0.13 17.03 -30.49
N ASP A 482 0.32 17.96 -31.42
CA ASP A 482 1.64 18.56 -31.67
C ASP A 482 2.01 19.51 -30.51
N ILE A 483 3.27 19.54 -30.09
CA ILE A 483 3.76 20.47 -29.05
C ILE A 483 4.92 21.28 -29.62
N GLY A 484 4.73 22.59 -29.72
CA GLY A 484 5.66 23.49 -30.38
C GLY A 484 5.86 23.07 -31.84
N THR A 485 7.11 22.86 -32.25
CA THR A 485 7.45 22.37 -33.60
C THR A 485 7.56 20.84 -33.67
N SER A 486 7.37 20.14 -32.55
CA SER A 486 7.51 18.69 -32.50
C SER A 486 6.16 18.03 -32.75
N LEU A 487 6.13 17.16 -33.75
CA LEU A 487 4.91 16.40 -34.06
C LEU A 487 4.51 15.51 -32.88
N GLY A 488 3.20 15.40 -32.67
CA GLY A 488 2.59 14.30 -31.95
C GLY A 488 2.96 12.98 -32.60
N GLN A 489 2.80 11.91 -31.84
CA GLN A 489 3.12 10.58 -32.30
C GLN A 489 1.91 9.67 -32.15
N TYR A 490 1.70 9.06 -30.98
CA TYR A 490 0.69 8.03 -30.79
C TYR A 490 0.47 7.76 -29.29
N GLY A 491 -0.52 6.91 -28.98
CA GLY A 491 -0.83 6.49 -27.63
C GLY A 491 -1.86 7.36 -26.94
N HIS A 492 -2.92 7.79 -27.62
CA HIS A 492 -4.02 8.53 -26.97
C HIS A 492 -4.77 7.66 -25.94
N GLY A 493 -4.67 6.32 -26.02
CA GLY A 493 -5.17 5.38 -25.01
C GLY A 493 -4.06 4.79 -24.12
N GLY A 494 -2.80 5.19 -24.33
CA GLY A 494 -1.63 4.77 -23.55
C GLY A 494 -0.52 4.13 -24.37
N ARG A 495 0.66 3.94 -23.74
CA ARG A 495 1.83 3.33 -24.36
C ARG A 495 2.57 2.38 -23.42
N ILE A 496 3.03 1.28 -24.00
CA ILE A 496 3.72 0.17 -23.31
C ILE A 496 4.95 -0.23 -24.14
N ILE A 497 6.15 0.03 -23.60
CA ILE A 497 7.43 -0.26 -24.28
C ILE A 497 8.32 -1.12 -23.40
N SER A 498 8.61 -2.35 -23.84
CA SER A 498 9.65 -3.15 -23.21
C SER A 498 10.98 -3.06 -23.95
N TYR A 499 12.00 -2.54 -23.28
CA TYR A 499 13.38 -2.56 -23.75
C TYR A 499 14.07 -3.89 -23.39
N ASN A 500 15.26 -4.09 -23.97
CA ASN A 500 16.07 -5.27 -23.76
C ASN A 500 16.27 -5.61 -22.27
N GLY A 501 15.97 -6.87 -21.91
CA GLY A 501 16.13 -7.41 -20.56
C GLY A 501 14.98 -7.15 -19.59
N GLY A 502 13.95 -6.38 -19.98
CA GLY A 502 12.76 -6.16 -19.14
C GLY A 502 11.49 -6.83 -19.70
N LEU A 503 10.63 -7.29 -18.80
CA LEU A 503 9.26 -7.75 -19.08
C LEU A 503 8.25 -6.68 -18.66
N ILE A 504 7.24 -6.43 -19.49
CA ILE A 504 6.01 -5.76 -19.05
C ILE A 504 4.86 -6.74 -19.13
N GLY A 505 4.17 -6.96 -18.00
CA GLY A 505 2.84 -7.53 -17.94
C GLY A 505 1.83 -6.42 -17.66
N ALA A 506 1.02 -6.07 -18.65
CA ALA A 506 -0.02 -5.05 -18.54
C ALA A 506 -1.40 -5.70 -18.67
N GLY A 507 -2.16 -5.71 -17.59
CA GLY A 507 -3.50 -6.28 -17.52
C GLY A 507 -4.57 -5.21 -17.32
N PHE A 508 -5.63 -5.27 -18.13
CA PHE A 508 -6.77 -4.38 -18.03
C PHE A 508 -8.04 -5.22 -17.88
N ILE A 509 -8.79 -4.94 -16.83
CA ILE A 509 -10.01 -5.68 -16.48
C ILE A 509 -11.12 -4.67 -16.26
N ASN A 510 -12.29 -4.89 -16.87
CA ASN A 510 -13.44 -4.01 -16.69
C ASN A 510 -13.10 -2.54 -16.99
N THR A 511 -12.25 -2.29 -17.99
CA THR A 511 -11.75 -0.93 -18.30
C THR A 511 -12.40 -0.40 -19.57
N THR A 512 -12.72 0.90 -19.57
CA THR A 512 -13.38 1.57 -20.71
C THR A 512 -12.45 2.60 -21.33
N TRP A 513 -12.20 2.50 -22.63
CA TRP A 513 -11.59 3.54 -23.45
C TRP A 513 -12.65 4.24 -24.30
N ALA A 514 -12.90 5.51 -24.05
CA ALA A 514 -13.90 6.27 -24.78
C ALA A 514 -13.44 7.67 -25.20
N ASN A 515 -13.81 8.11 -26.41
CA ASN A 515 -13.51 9.45 -26.93
C ASN A 515 -12.02 9.86 -26.93
N ASN A 516 -11.08 8.93 -26.82
CA ASN A 516 -9.67 9.28 -26.99
C ASN A 516 -9.41 9.55 -28.48
N MET A 517 -8.53 10.52 -28.78
CA MET A 517 -8.28 10.93 -30.16
C MET A 517 -6.86 11.39 -30.42
N ASP A 518 -6.47 11.43 -31.69
CA ASP A 518 -5.17 11.92 -32.14
C ASP A 518 -5.37 12.99 -33.23
N THR A 519 -5.34 14.25 -32.81
CA THR A 519 -5.49 15.42 -33.70
C THR A 519 -4.15 15.94 -34.22
N SER A 520 -3.04 15.28 -33.83
CA SER A 520 -1.70 15.66 -34.24
C SER A 520 -1.48 15.51 -35.75
N SER A 521 -0.41 16.13 -36.24
CA SER A 521 0.01 16.00 -37.64
C SER A 521 0.75 14.67 -37.91
N SER A 522 0.77 13.73 -36.95
CA SER A 522 1.34 12.39 -37.10
C SER A 522 0.64 11.60 -38.20
N THR A 523 1.40 10.81 -38.95
CA THR A 523 0.89 9.81 -39.90
C THR A 523 0.89 8.40 -39.31
N THR A 524 0.97 8.26 -37.99
CA THR A 524 0.90 6.97 -37.31
C THR A 524 0.12 7.15 -36.04
N LYS A 525 -1.17 6.81 -36.07
CA LYS A 525 -2.11 7.14 -34.99
C LYS A 525 -2.65 5.89 -34.35
N ILE A 526 -2.11 5.52 -33.19
CA ILE A 526 -2.43 4.27 -32.50
C ILE A 526 -3.03 4.59 -31.13
N LEU A 527 -4.19 4.01 -30.80
CA LEU A 527 -4.85 4.19 -29.50
C LEU A 527 -3.98 3.63 -28.37
N LEU A 528 -3.82 2.30 -28.31
CA LEU A 528 -2.95 1.64 -27.34
C LEU A 528 -1.70 1.10 -28.04
N SER A 529 -0.58 1.79 -27.85
CA SER A 529 0.69 1.39 -28.45
C SER A 529 1.43 0.39 -27.57
N THR A 530 1.60 -0.83 -28.04
CA THR A 530 2.31 -1.90 -27.33
C THR A 530 3.44 -2.47 -28.19
N HIS A 531 4.68 -2.41 -27.71
CA HIS A 531 5.83 -2.91 -28.46
C HIS A 531 7.02 -3.33 -27.61
N ARG A 532 7.89 -4.10 -28.25
CA ARG A 532 9.26 -4.35 -27.83
C ARG A 532 10.20 -3.40 -28.54
N ARG A 533 11.29 -3.03 -27.88
CA ARG A 533 12.36 -2.22 -28.46
C ARG A 533 13.72 -2.91 -28.30
N PHE A 534 14.45 -3.02 -29.41
CA PHE A 534 15.78 -3.64 -29.54
C PHE A 534 15.86 -5.16 -29.35
N GLY A 535 14.72 -5.86 -29.35
CA GLY A 535 14.63 -7.29 -29.70
C GLY A 535 14.51 -8.30 -28.56
N SER A 536 14.98 -8.01 -27.33
CA SER A 536 14.97 -8.97 -26.21
C SER A 536 14.02 -8.64 -25.05
N GLY A 537 13.37 -7.47 -25.06
CA GLY A 537 12.29 -7.16 -24.11
C GLY A 537 11.10 -8.11 -24.27
N GLN A 538 10.30 -8.29 -23.23
CA GLN A 538 9.05 -9.06 -23.29
C GLN A 538 7.86 -8.15 -23.00
N ASN A 539 6.80 -8.23 -23.79
CA ASN A 539 5.60 -7.42 -23.60
C ASN A 539 4.36 -8.33 -23.70
N ILE A 540 3.64 -8.44 -22.60
CA ILE A 540 2.41 -9.20 -22.46
C ILE A 540 1.32 -8.19 -22.12
N THR A 541 0.38 -8.00 -23.03
CA THR A 541 -0.77 -7.11 -22.84
C THR A 541 -2.05 -7.96 -22.85
N SER A 542 -2.89 -7.85 -21.82
CA SER A 542 -4.16 -8.57 -21.74
C SER A 542 -5.33 -7.65 -21.42
N LEU A 543 -6.44 -7.82 -22.13
CA LEU A 543 -7.70 -7.12 -21.89
C LEU A 543 -8.81 -8.13 -21.65
N GLU A 544 -9.58 -7.90 -20.60
CA GLU A 544 -10.70 -8.75 -20.22
C GLU A 544 -11.88 -7.89 -19.78
N ASN A 545 -13.09 -8.20 -20.27
CA ASN A 545 -14.32 -7.46 -19.94
C ASN A 545 -14.22 -5.96 -20.25
N CYS A 546 -13.47 -5.55 -21.29
CA CYS A 546 -13.19 -4.15 -21.58
C CYS A 546 -14.09 -3.58 -22.69
N ILE A 547 -14.24 -2.27 -22.69
CA ILE A 547 -14.90 -1.50 -23.76
C ILE A 547 -13.87 -0.59 -24.43
N MET A 548 -13.85 -0.59 -25.76
CA MET A 548 -13.18 0.41 -26.59
C MET A 548 -14.18 0.94 -27.61
N SER A 549 -14.72 2.14 -27.38
CA SER A 549 -15.70 2.72 -28.30
C SER A 549 -15.61 4.24 -28.38
N ASN A 550 -16.00 4.81 -29.52
CA ASN A 550 -15.96 6.24 -29.82
C ASN A 550 -14.54 6.84 -29.80
N ASN A 551 -13.49 6.03 -29.91
CA ASN A 551 -12.14 6.54 -30.11
C ASN A 551 -11.98 6.94 -31.59
N THR A 552 -11.42 8.13 -31.86
CA THR A 552 -11.49 8.73 -33.21
C THR A 552 -10.15 9.27 -33.69
N GLN A 553 -10.09 9.61 -34.99
CA GLN A 553 -8.91 10.17 -35.65
C GLN A 553 -7.66 9.29 -35.48
N MET A 554 -7.86 7.99 -35.61
CA MET A 554 -6.85 6.96 -35.40
C MET A 554 -6.74 6.06 -36.62
N GLU A 555 -5.57 5.46 -36.79
CA GLU A 555 -5.30 4.43 -37.79
C GLU A 555 -5.44 3.02 -37.21
N GLY A 556 -5.29 2.86 -35.89
CA GLY A 556 -5.60 1.58 -35.26
C GLY A 556 -5.66 1.52 -33.74
N ASN A 557 -6.42 0.53 -33.26
CA ASN A 557 -6.66 0.30 -31.84
C ASN A 557 -5.41 -0.25 -31.13
N PHE A 558 -4.73 -1.21 -31.76
CA PHE A 558 -3.56 -1.87 -31.17
C PHE A 558 -2.44 -1.98 -32.18
N GLY A 559 -1.25 -1.51 -31.80
CA GLY A 559 -0.09 -1.69 -32.63
C GLY A 559 1.16 -1.00 -32.12
N TYR A 560 2.11 -0.82 -33.03
CA TYR A 560 3.33 -0.08 -32.77
C TYR A 560 3.76 0.67 -34.01
N PRO A 561 4.46 1.81 -33.85
CA PRO A 561 4.96 2.53 -35.01
C PRO A 561 6.11 1.75 -35.66
N SER A 562 6.13 1.72 -36.99
CA SER A 562 7.15 1.02 -37.78
C SER A 562 8.48 1.80 -37.81
N VAL A 563 9.08 1.97 -36.62
CA VAL A 563 10.38 2.62 -36.41
C VAL A 563 11.47 1.56 -36.27
N THR A 564 12.67 1.84 -36.78
CA THR A 564 13.82 0.93 -36.66
C THR A 564 14.06 0.52 -35.21
N GLY A 565 14.13 -0.79 -34.97
CA GLY A 565 14.34 -1.37 -33.65
C GLY A 565 13.07 -1.64 -32.85
N ASN A 566 11.90 -1.16 -33.29
CA ASN A 566 10.63 -1.58 -32.72
C ASN A 566 10.20 -2.93 -33.29
N GLY A 567 9.53 -3.73 -32.46
CA GLY A 567 8.95 -4.99 -32.88
C GLY A 567 7.65 -5.28 -32.16
N ASN A 568 6.89 -6.20 -32.75
CA ASN A 568 5.65 -6.71 -32.19
C ASN A 568 5.81 -7.14 -30.72
N PRO A 569 4.81 -6.92 -29.86
CA PRO A 569 4.79 -7.45 -28.50
C PRO A 569 4.87 -8.99 -28.48
N SER A 570 5.19 -9.55 -27.32
CA SER A 570 5.27 -11.00 -27.12
C SER A 570 3.89 -11.64 -27.19
N VAL A 571 2.91 -11.04 -26.50
CA VAL A 571 1.53 -11.50 -26.42
C VAL A 571 0.59 -10.29 -26.39
N ILE A 572 -0.48 -10.35 -27.18
CA ILE A 572 -1.69 -9.52 -27.00
C ILE A 572 -2.86 -10.49 -26.90
N ASP A 573 -3.61 -10.43 -25.82
CA ASP A 573 -4.72 -11.32 -25.53
C ASP A 573 -5.94 -10.49 -25.15
N ILE A 574 -7.01 -10.59 -25.94
CA ILE A 574 -8.21 -9.76 -25.80
C ILE A 574 -9.39 -10.70 -25.69
N ARG A 575 -10.08 -10.66 -24.55
CA ARG A 575 -11.16 -11.59 -24.22
C ARG A 575 -12.38 -10.86 -23.69
N ASN A 576 -13.57 -11.30 -24.11
CA ASN A 576 -14.84 -10.76 -23.60
C ASN A 576 -14.85 -9.23 -23.69
N CYS A 577 -14.61 -8.66 -24.86
CA CYS A 577 -14.50 -7.20 -25.00
C CYS A 577 -15.49 -6.69 -26.04
N LEU A 578 -15.94 -5.45 -25.88
CA LEU A 578 -16.65 -4.71 -26.91
C LEU A 578 -15.67 -3.72 -27.56
N ILE A 579 -15.48 -3.84 -28.87
CA ILE A 579 -14.59 -2.99 -29.66
C ILE A 579 -15.34 -2.59 -30.93
N ASP A 580 -15.62 -1.30 -31.10
CA ASP A 580 -16.43 -0.83 -32.23
C ASP A 580 -15.73 -0.94 -33.59
N ASP A 581 -14.40 -0.87 -33.61
CA ASP A 581 -13.58 -1.09 -34.81
C ASP A 581 -12.45 -2.11 -34.60
N THR A 582 -12.63 -3.33 -35.12
CA THR A 582 -11.58 -4.36 -35.06
C THR A 582 -10.67 -4.40 -36.28
N THR A 583 -10.89 -3.55 -37.29
CA THR A 583 -10.16 -3.64 -38.58
C THR A 583 -8.68 -3.33 -38.44
N SER A 584 -8.31 -2.61 -37.38
CA SER A 584 -6.95 -2.18 -37.10
C SER A 584 -6.37 -2.75 -35.80
N ILE A 585 -6.83 -3.95 -35.40
CA ILE A 585 -6.18 -4.73 -34.36
C ILE A 585 -5.00 -5.50 -34.98
N SER A 586 -3.87 -5.55 -34.25
CA SER A 586 -2.72 -6.36 -34.64
C SER A 586 -3.12 -7.81 -34.99
N PRO A 587 -2.71 -8.35 -36.16
CA PRO A 587 -2.97 -9.74 -36.52
C PRO A 587 -2.38 -10.80 -35.56
N ARG A 588 -1.50 -10.37 -34.64
CA ARG A 588 -0.91 -11.23 -33.60
C ARG A 588 -1.74 -11.27 -32.32
N ALA A 589 -2.81 -10.48 -32.23
CA ALA A 589 -3.71 -10.51 -31.09
C ALA A 589 -4.54 -11.80 -31.09
N ALA A 590 -4.54 -12.50 -29.96
CA ALA A 590 -5.52 -13.55 -29.71
C ALA A 590 -6.84 -12.88 -29.34
N LEU A 591 -7.86 -13.09 -30.16
CA LEU A 591 -9.20 -12.56 -29.95
C LEU A 591 -10.13 -13.69 -29.51
N ASN A 592 -10.85 -13.50 -28.40
CA ASN A 592 -11.86 -14.43 -27.92
C ASN A 592 -13.09 -13.65 -27.44
N ASN A 593 -14.28 -14.04 -27.90
CA ASN A 593 -15.56 -13.40 -27.52
C ASN A 593 -15.52 -11.86 -27.66
N ILE A 594 -15.36 -11.38 -28.89
CA ILE A 594 -15.32 -9.94 -29.20
C ILE A 594 -16.67 -9.50 -29.79
N ILE A 595 -17.28 -8.50 -29.16
CA ILE A 595 -18.50 -7.84 -29.64
C ILE A 595 -18.07 -6.64 -30.49
N VAL A 596 -18.37 -6.68 -31.80
CA VAL A 596 -18.03 -5.59 -32.73
C VAL A 596 -19.24 -4.68 -32.95
N LYS A 597 -19.44 -3.73 -32.03
CA LYS A 597 -20.53 -2.74 -32.03
C LYS A 597 -20.08 -1.48 -31.29
N SER A 598 -20.81 -0.37 -31.46
CA SER A 598 -20.70 0.76 -30.53
C SER A 598 -21.16 0.33 -29.14
N ALA A 599 -20.59 0.98 -28.12
CA ALA A 599 -20.96 0.75 -26.73
C ALA A 599 -22.34 1.34 -26.36
N ASP A 600 -22.93 2.21 -27.21
CA ASP A 600 -24.22 2.87 -26.95
C ASP A 600 -24.24 3.54 -25.56
N PHE A 601 -23.32 4.49 -25.36
CA PHE A 601 -23.24 5.29 -24.14
C PHE A 601 -24.45 6.23 -24.00
N VAL A 602 -24.80 6.59 -22.76
CA VAL A 602 -25.90 7.51 -22.44
C VAL A 602 -25.69 8.87 -23.10
N ASP A 603 -24.53 9.51 -22.88
CA ASP A 603 -24.14 10.74 -23.57
C ASP A 603 -22.62 10.86 -23.63
N ALA A 604 -22.03 10.21 -24.64
CA ALA A 604 -20.59 10.30 -24.87
C ALA A 604 -20.11 11.74 -25.11
N SER A 605 -20.96 12.65 -25.61
CA SER A 605 -20.55 14.04 -25.88
C SER A 605 -20.39 14.86 -24.60
N ALA A 606 -21.18 14.54 -23.58
CA ALA A 606 -21.06 15.09 -22.23
C ALA A 606 -20.09 14.30 -21.33
N SER A 607 -19.37 13.32 -21.89
CA SER A 607 -18.51 12.38 -21.14
C SER A 607 -19.25 11.48 -20.14
N ASP A 608 -20.54 11.23 -20.36
CA ASP A 608 -21.30 10.20 -19.66
C ASP A 608 -21.20 8.88 -20.43
N PHE A 609 -20.29 8.02 -19.96
CA PHE A 609 -19.99 6.72 -20.55
C PHE A 609 -20.70 5.56 -19.85
N GLN A 610 -21.74 5.84 -19.06
CA GLN A 610 -22.66 4.78 -18.63
C GLN A 610 -23.36 4.18 -19.85
N LEU A 611 -23.76 2.92 -19.75
CA LEU A 611 -24.38 2.19 -20.85
C LEU A 611 -25.89 2.48 -20.92
N LEU A 612 -26.41 2.66 -22.13
CA LEU A 612 -27.85 2.56 -22.37
C LEU A 612 -28.32 1.12 -22.16
N ASN A 613 -29.59 0.95 -21.77
CA ASN A 613 -30.20 -0.37 -21.58
C ASN A 613 -30.16 -1.26 -22.85
N SER A 614 -30.05 -0.65 -24.03
CA SER A 614 -29.96 -1.35 -25.32
C SER A 614 -28.54 -1.79 -25.70
N SER A 615 -27.53 -1.38 -24.95
CA SER A 615 -26.14 -1.64 -25.27
C SER A 615 -25.84 -3.13 -25.28
N ALA A 616 -25.03 -3.57 -26.23
CA ALA A 616 -24.54 -4.94 -26.28
C ALA A 616 -23.49 -5.27 -25.20
N ALA A 617 -23.04 -4.26 -24.43
CA ALA A 617 -22.16 -4.45 -23.29
C ALA A 617 -22.89 -4.83 -22.00
N VAL A 618 -24.21 -4.63 -21.93
CA VAL A 618 -25.01 -4.96 -20.74
C VAL A 618 -25.08 -6.48 -20.57
N ASP A 619 -24.84 -6.95 -19.35
CA ASP A 619 -24.81 -8.36 -18.92
C ASP A 619 -23.87 -9.26 -19.74
N ALA A 620 -22.92 -8.67 -20.48
CA ALA A 620 -22.05 -9.39 -21.41
C ALA A 620 -20.67 -9.76 -20.83
N GLY A 621 -20.36 -9.30 -19.61
CA GLY A 621 -19.09 -9.56 -18.94
C GLY A 621 -19.06 -10.90 -18.21
N THR A 622 -17.84 -11.38 -17.96
CA THR A 622 -17.63 -12.62 -17.19
C THR A 622 -17.25 -12.29 -15.75
N ALA A 623 -18.03 -12.80 -14.79
CA ALA A 623 -17.75 -12.62 -13.37
C ALA A 623 -16.53 -13.43 -12.92
N ILE A 624 -15.36 -12.80 -12.90
CA ILE A 624 -14.13 -13.37 -12.35
C ILE A 624 -13.98 -12.89 -10.91
N SER A 625 -14.51 -13.66 -9.95
CA SER A 625 -14.78 -13.14 -8.59
C SER A 625 -13.55 -12.66 -7.80
N SER A 626 -12.34 -13.10 -8.12
CA SER A 626 -11.12 -12.72 -7.38
C SER A 626 -10.59 -11.30 -7.71
N VAL A 627 -11.23 -10.58 -8.65
CA VAL A 627 -10.75 -9.27 -9.14
C VAL A 627 -11.84 -8.20 -9.22
N LEU A 628 -13.10 -8.52 -8.90
CA LEU A 628 -14.19 -7.54 -9.00
C LEU A 628 -14.19 -6.59 -7.80
N PRO A 629 -14.20 -5.25 -8.00
CA PRO A 629 -14.49 -4.32 -6.92
C PRO A 629 -15.95 -4.51 -6.47
N LEU A 630 -16.26 -4.10 -5.23
CA LEU A 630 -17.63 -4.18 -4.69
C LEU A 630 -18.61 -3.34 -5.51
N ASN A 631 -18.15 -2.16 -5.94
CA ASN A 631 -18.94 -1.21 -6.70
C ASN A 631 -18.23 -0.87 -8.02
N ASP A 632 -19.00 -0.49 -9.03
CA ASP A 632 -18.56 0.08 -10.28
C ASP A 632 -17.98 1.51 -10.10
N LEU A 633 -17.57 2.14 -11.19
CA LEU A 633 -16.99 3.49 -11.14
C LEU A 633 -18.00 4.57 -10.69
N ALA A 634 -19.29 4.41 -11.02
CA ALA A 634 -20.37 5.30 -10.58
C ALA A 634 -20.77 5.09 -9.10
N GLY A 635 -20.33 3.99 -8.49
CA GLY A 635 -20.66 3.63 -7.10
C GLY A 635 -21.82 2.66 -6.96
N ASN A 636 -22.35 2.15 -8.07
CA ASN A 636 -23.38 1.10 -8.10
C ASN A 636 -22.78 -0.26 -7.80
N PRO A 637 -23.54 -1.25 -7.29
CA PRO A 637 -23.04 -2.62 -7.11
C PRO A 637 -22.46 -3.18 -8.40
N ARG A 638 -21.25 -3.76 -8.32
CA ARG A 638 -20.56 -4.27 -9.51
C ARG A 638 -21.21 -5.51 -10.11
N MET A 639 -21.87 -6.31 -9.27
CA MET A 639 -22.62 -7.49 -9.68
C MET A 639 -24.10 -7.15 -9.58
N PHE A 640 -24.81 -7.27 -10.70
CA PHE A 640 -26.24 -7.01 -10.81
C PHE A 640 -26.87 -8.15 -11.60
N ASN A 641 -28.00 -8.71 -11.14
CA ASN A 641 -28.66 -9.87 -11.76
C ASN A 641 -27.75 -11.10 -11.99
N ASP A 642 -26.79 -11.36 -11.09
CA ASP A 642 -25.78 -12.43 -11.20
C ASP A 642 -24.83 -12.30 -12.41
N THR A 643 -24.86 -11.14 -13.09
CA THR A 643 -24.03 -10.79 -14.24
C THR A 643 -23.22 -9.54 -13.94
N ILE A 644 -22.31 -9.21 -14.87
CA ILE A 644 -21.64 -7.92 -14.90
C ILE A 644 -21.68 -7.39 -16.34
N ASP A 645 -21.66 -6.08 -16.47
CA ASP A 645 -21.47 -5.41 -17.74
C ASP A 645 -20.00 -5.41 -18.16
N LEU A 646 -19.76 -5.20 -19.44
CA LEU A 646 -18.43 -4.86 -19.94
C LEU A 646 -18.06 -3.43 -19.53
N GLY A 647 -16.77 -3.17 -19.34
CA GLY A 647 -16.26 -1.84 -19.00
C GLY A 647 -16.39 -1.52 -17.50
N CYS A 648 -16.34 -0.24 -17.16
CA CYS A 648 -16.19 0.24 -15.78
C CYS A 648 -17.50 0.66 -15.09
N PHE A 649 -18.62 0.58 -15.80
CA PHE A 649 -19.94 0.95 -15.31
C PHE A 649 -20.87 -0.26 -15.38
N GLU A 650 -21.81 -0.33 -14.46
CA GLU A 650 -22.86 -1.34 -14.42
C GLU A 650 -24.23 -0.67 -14.58
N ASN A 651 -24.95 -1.09 -15.61
CA ASN A 651 -26.29 -0.64 -15.91
C ASN A 651 -27.29 -1.25 -14.90
N GLN A 652 -27.90 -0.39 -14.09
CA GLN A 652 -28.89 -0.80 -13.08
C GLN A 652 -30.34 -0.85 -13.63
N GLY A 653 -30.53 -0.84 -14.96
CA GLY A 653 -31.82 -0.95 -15.65
C GLY A 653 -32.58 0.36 -15.91
N ASN A 654 -32.06 1.52 -15.48
CA ASN A 654 -32.79 2.80 -15.50
C ASN A 654 -32.39 3.77 -16.64
N ASN A 655 -31.47 3.40 -17.53
CA ASN A 655 -30.86 4.32 -18.49
C ASN A 655 -31.56 4.28 -19.87
N ASN A 656 -32.69 5.00 -19.99
CA ASN A 656 -33.44 5.16 -21.26
C ASN A 656 -33.24 6.55 -21.90
N GLY A 657 -32.07 6.80 -22.50
CA GLY A 657 -31.83 7.72 -23.65
C GLY A 657 -32.53 9.08 -23.77
N GLY A 658 -32.98 9.70 -22.68
CA GLY A 658 -33.74 10.97 -22.69
C GLY A 658 -32.84 12.16 -22.39
N ASN A 659 -32.51 12.93 -23.42
CA ASN A 659 -31.74 14.18 -23.42
C ASN A 659 -32.05 15.12 -22.23
N ASN A 660 -31.07 15.40 -21.38
CA ASN A 660 -30.99 16.64 -20.60
C ASN A 660 -29.52 16.93 -20.24
N GLY A 661 -28.97 17.97 -20.87
CA GLY A 661 -27.58 18.35 -20.69
C GLY A 661 -27.28 19.01 -19.34
N GLY A 662 -26.02 18.88 -18.93
CA GLY A 662 -25.42 19.65 -17.83
C GLY A 662 -24.54 18.78 -16.95
N GLY A 663 -23.22 18.80 -17.19
CA GLY A 663 -22.24 18.13 -16.34
C GLY A 663 -22.17 18.71 -14.93
N GLY A 664 -21.65 17.89 -14.02
CA GLY A 664 -21.38 18.26 -12.63
C GLY A 664 -22.05 17.28 -11.67
N GLY A 665 -21.25 16.66 -10.79
CA GLY A 665 -21.75 15.75 -9.76
C GLY A 665 -22.92 16.34 -8.97
N GLY A 666 -23.97 15.54 -8.79
CA GLY A 666 -25.14 15.91 -8.01
C GLY A 666 -26.25 14.87 -8.10
N ASP A 667 -26.41 14.16 -6.98
CA ASP A 667 -27.58 13.42 -6.45
C ASP A 667 -28.45 12.52 -7.36
N PRO A 668 -28.85 11.31 -6.88
CA PRO A 668 -29.85 10.51 -7.55
C PRO A 668 -31.24 11.11 -7.31
N VAL A 669 -31.82 11.69 -8.36
CA VAL A 669 -33.24 12.08 -8.37
C VAL A 669 -34.10 10.83 -8.59
N ASP A 670 -34.83 10.47 -7.54
CA ASP A 670 -35.83 9.41 -7.51
C ASP A 670 -36.93 9.66 -8.56
N SER A 671 -37.09 8.74 -9.50
CA SER A 671 -38.19 8.73 -10.47
C SER A 671 -38.73 7.31 -10.60
N ALA A 672 -39.75 7.05 -9.78
CA ALA A 672 -40.52 5.83 -9.72
C ALA A 672 -41.05 5.39 -11.09
N THR A 673 -40.68 4.18 -11.51
CA THR A 673 -41.60 3.13 -11.99
C THR A 673 -40.80 1.86 -12.34
N SER A 674 -40.35 1.11 -11.33
CA SER A 674 -40.08 -0.32 -11.46
C SER A 674 -40.15 -0.96 -10.08
N ILE A 675 -40.40 -2.27 -10.05
CA ILE A 675 -40.74 -3.02 -8.84
C ILE A 675 -39.45 -3.16 -8.00
N HIS A 676 -39.26 -2.26 -7.04
CA HIS A 676 -38.09 -2.24 -6.17
C HIS A 676 -38.04 -3.49 -5.27
N GLN A 677 -36.98 -4.29 -5.39
CA GLN A 677 -36.35 -4.82 -4.19
C GLN A 677 -35.57 -3.67 -3.54
N ASN A 678 -36.14 -3.19 -2.45
CA ASN A 678 -35.75 -1.99 -1.72
C ASN A 678 -34.30 -2.01 -1.25
N THR A 679 -33.53 -1.02 -1.70
CA THR A 679 -32.22 -0.62 -1.18
C THR A 679 -32.31 -0.24 0.31
N LEU A 680 -31.31 -0.66 1.09
CA LEU A 680 -31.17 -0.45 2.53
C LEU A 680 -31.25 1.04 2.92
N GLN A 681 -32.24 1.41 3.72
CA GLN A 681 -32.13 2.57 4.62
C GLN A 681 -31.04 2.26 5.67
N THR A 682 -30.15 3.21 5.94
CA THR A 682 -29.10 3.10 6.97
C THR A 682 -29.71 3.17 8.36
N TYR A 683 -30.08 2.00 8.90
CA TYR A 683 -30.35 1.84 10.33
C TYR A 683 -29.07 1.36 11.04
N ASN A 684 -28.75 1.99 12.16
CA ASN A 684 -27.65 1.62 13.06
C ASN A 684 -28.22 1.24 14.44
N VAL A 685 -27.58 0.30 15.13
CA VAL A 685 -27.94 -0.08 16.51
C VAL A 685 -26.81 0.23 17.47
N TYR A 686 -27.15 0.78 18.63
CA TYR A 686 -26.20 1.16 19.67
C TYR A 686 -26.81 1.02 21.08
N PRO A 687 -26.01 0.61 22.09
CA PRO A 687 -24.64 0.13 21.96
C PRO A 687 -24.58 -1.22 21.19
N ASN A 688 -23.45 -1.55 20.57
CA ASN A 688 -23.21 -2.85 19.97
C ASN A 688 -21.70 -3.15 20.11
N PRO A 689 -21.28 -4.02 21.05
CA PRO A 689 -22.11 -4.94 21.85
C PRO A 689 -23.05 -4.27 22.86
N ALA A 690 -24.15 -4.94 23.24
CA ALA A 690 -25.14 -4.46 24.20
C ALA A 690 -25.44 -5.47 25.31
N SER A 691 -25.66 -5.00 26.54
CA SER A 691 -25.96 -5.84 27.70
C SER A 691 -27.45 -5.96 28.01
N ASP A 692 -28.24 -4.90 27.79
CA ASP A 692 -29.64 -4.85 28.29
C ASP A 692 -30.61 -4.19 27.31
N VAL A 693 -30.20 -3.08 26.66
CA VAL A 693 -31.03 -2.33 25.72
C VAL A 693 -30.26 -2.05 24.43
N LEU A 694 -30.92 -2.25 23.28
CA LEU A 694 -30.49 -1.76 21.98
C LEU A 694 -31.33 -0.56 21.57
N THR A 695 -30.66 0.49 21.09
CA THR A 695 -31.31 1.66 20.49
C THR A 695 -31.04 1.70 18.99
N ILE A 696 -32.07 1.96 18.21
CA ILE A 696 -32.02 2.05 16.74
C ILE A 696 -31.94 3.54 16.35
N LYS A 697 -30.97 3.91 15.50
CA LYS A 697 -30.82 5.24 14.87
C LYS A 697 -30.89 5.09 13.35
N GLY A 698 -31.75 5.84 12.70
CA GLY A 698 -31.86 5.93 11.23
C GLY A 698 -32.75 7.10 10.82
N SER A 699 -32.72 7.48 9.54
CA SER A 699 -33.45 8.64 8.98
C SER A 699 -34.96 8.43 8.79
N ALA A 700 -35.62 7.63 9.64
CA ALA A 700 -37.06 7.40 9.56
C ALA A 700 -37.83 8.39 10.45
N THR A 701 -38.83 9.05 9.89
CA THR A 701 -39.72 9.98 10.60
C THR A 701 -41.02 9.35 11.14
N SER A 702 -41.31 8.06 10.93
CA SER A 702 -42.45 7.34 11.58
C SER A 702 -42.55 5.84 11.21
N ASP A 703 -42.96 5.01 12.18
CA ASP A 703 -43.47 3.61 12.17
C ASP A 703 -42.70 2.49 11.44
N PHE A 704 -41.84 1.75 12.16
CA PHE A 704 -41.23 0.48 11.71
C PHE A 704 -41.36 -0.65 12.75
N ASP A 705 -41.42 -1.90 12.28
CA ASP A 705 -41.43 -3.11 13.10
C ASP A 705 -40.03 -3.70 13.23
N VAL A 706 -39.75 -4.37 14.35
CA VAL A 706 -38.44 -4.97 14.60
C VAL A 706 -38.59 -6.40 15.10
N THR A 707 -37.83 -7.30 14.48
CA THR A 707 -37.77 -8.72 14.81
C THR A 707 -36.33 -9.10 15.13
N ILE A 708 -36.04 -9.68 16.29
CA ILE A 708 -34.74 -10.26 16.62
C ILE A 708 -34.80 -11.76 16.36
N LEU A 709 -33.82 -12.24 15.59
CA LEU A 709 -33.67 -13.62 15.16
C LEU A 709 -32.39 -14.22 15.76
N SER A 710 -32.43 -15.51 16.08
CA SER A 710 -31.21 -16.32 16.25
C SER A 710 -30.45 -16.45 14.92
N LEU A 711 -29.18 -16.88 14.98
CA LEU A 711 -28.42 -17.22 13.76
C LEU A 711 -29.03 -18.36 12.93
N SER A 712 -29.88 -19.19 13.54
CA SER A 712 -30.64 -20.25 12.85
C SER A 712 -31.97 -19.75 12.25
N GLY A 713 -32.27 -18.45 12.37
CA GLY A 713 -33.50 -17.83 11.84
C GLY A 713 -34.72 -17.98 12.74
N GLN A 714 -34.57 -18.43 13.99
CA GLN A 714 -35.67 -18.50 14.95
C GLN A 714 -36.01 -17.10 15.46
N VAL A 715 -37.28 -16.69 15.40
CA VAL A 715 -37.76 -15.43 16.00
C VAL A 715 -37.70 -15.52 17.52
N LEU A 716 -37.05 -14.54 18.15
CA LEU A 716 -36.83 -14.45 19.60
C LEU A 716 -37.58 -13.28 20.23
N ILE A 717 -37.58 -12.11 19.57
CA ILE A 717 -38.28 -10.90 20.02
C ILE A 717 -38.95 -10.25 18.82
N GLU A 718 -40.17 -9.76 19.00
CA GLU A 718 -40.88 -8.96 18.00
C GLU A 718 -41.51 -7.75 18.68
N LYS A 719 -41.30 -6.55 18.11
CA LYS A 719 -41.80 -5.28 18.63
C LYS A 719 -42.24 -4.39 17.48
N GLN A 720 -43.37 -3.72 17.66
CA GLN A 720 -43.85 -2.74 16.69
C GLN A 720 -43.50 -1.32 17.14
N GLN A 721 -43.12 -0.49 16.17
CA GLN A 721 -42.98 0.96 16.30
C GLN A 721 -42.09 1.43 17.45
N THR A 722 -40.96 0.76 17.70
CA THR A 722 -40.03 1.11 18.78
C THR A 722 -38.60 1.30 18.31
N HIS A 723 -37.96 2.35 18.82
CA HIS A 723 -36.53 2.61 18.63
C HIS A 723 -35.66 2.03 19.74
N GLN A 724 -36.26 1.44 20.80
CA GLN A 724 -35.55 0.79 21.89
C GLN A 724 -36.08 -0.61 22.14
N ILE A 725 -35.17 -1.57 22.25
CA ILE A 725 -35.49 -2.99 22.44
C ILE A 725 -34.72 -3.53 23.64
N GLN A 726 -35.47 -4.07 24.59
CA GLN A 726 -34.94 -4.79 25.74
C GLN A 726 -34.46 -6.18 25.27
N ILE A 727 -33.20 -6.48 25.52
CA ILE A 727 -32.53 -7.74 25.15
C ILE A 727 -31.91 -8.46 26.36
N GLY A 728 -32.13 -7.97 27.58
CA GLY A 728 -31.56 -8.56 28.81
C GLY A 728 -31.92 -10.04 29.03
N GLU A 729 -33.04 -10.51 28.47
CA GLU A 729 -33.47 -11.91 28.55
C GLU A 729 -32.80 -12.84 27.52
N LEU A 730 -32.07 -12.29 26.55
CA LEU A 730 -31.29 -13.08 25.59
C LEU A 730 -30.00 -13.59 26.24
N SER A 731 -29.64 -14.84 25.98
CA SER A 731 -28.33 -15.38 26.33
C SER A 731 -27.20 -14.61 25.62
N GLN A 732 -25.99 -14.64 26.19
CA GLN A 732 -24.81 -14.09 25.53
C GLN A 732 -24.61 -14.75 24.15
N GLY A 733 -24.42 -13.94 23.10
CA GLY A 733 -24.35 -14.45 21.73
C GLY A 733 -24.57 -13.42 20.64
N ILE A 734 -24.56 -13.89 19.39
CA ILE A 734 -24.76 -13.07 18.19
C ILE A 734 -26.19 -13.26 17.69
N TYR A 735 -26.84 -12.14 17.35
CA TYR A 735 -28.23 -12.10 16.89
C TYR A 735 -28.36 -11.23 15.63
N ILE A 736 -29.43 -11.47 14.88
CA ILE A 736 -29.81 -10.66 13.72
C ILE A 736 -31.06 -9.86 14.09
N MET A 737 -30.99 -8.54 13.99
CA MET A 737 -32.14 -7.66 14.06
C MET A 737 -32.63 -7.38 12.65
N GLN A 738 -33.87 -7.76 12.36
CA GLN A 738 -34.60 -7.40 11.17
C GLN A 738 -35.49 -6.20 11.47
N ILE A 739 -35.38 -5.14 10.69
CA ILE A 739 -36.22 -3.94 10.77
C ILE A 739 -37.09 -3.90 9.51
N ASN A 740 -38.41 -3.87 9.69
CA ASN A 740 -39.39 -3.80 8.62
C ASN A 740 -40.03 -2.40 8.64
N ASP A 741 -39.68 -1.55 7.66
CA ASP A 741 -40.32 -0.26 7.43
C ASP A 741 -41.20 -0.36 6.18
N HIS A 742 -42.49 -0.61 6.38
CA HIS A 742 -43.47 -0.84 5.31
C HIS A 742 -43.02 -1.95 4.32
N SER A 743 -42.58 -1.57 3.11
CA SER A 743 -42.10 -2.51 2.08
C SER A 743 -40.57 -2.73 2.12
N LYS A 744 -39.86 -2.09 3.05
CA LYS A 744 -38.39 -2.11 3.20
C LYS A 744 -37.98 -3.03 4.34
N GLN A 745 -36.93 -3.82 4.14
CA GLN A 745 -36.34 -4.65 5.18
C GLN A 745 -34.85 -4.33 5.34
N ALA A 746 -34.38 -4.20 6.57
CA ALA A 746 -32.97 -4.08 6.90
C ALA A 746 -32.57 -5.16 7.90
N TYR A 747 -31.35 -5.66 7.79
CA TYR A 747 -30.79 -6.66 8.70
C TYR A 747 -29.52 -6.13 9.35
N ILE A 748 -29.48 -6.14 10.68
CA ILE A 748 -28.36 -5.64 11.46
C ILE A 748 -27.91 -6.74 12.41
N ARG A 749 -26.61 -7.08 12.34
CA ARG A 749 -26.01 -8.01 13.30
C ARG A 749 -25.59 -7.27 14.57
N PHE A 750 -25.96 -7.79 15.73
CA PHE A 750 -25.49 -7.28 17.02
C PHE A 750 -25.02 -8.39 17.96
N VAL A 751 -24.19 -8.00 18.92
CA VAL A 751 -23.65 -8.88 19.97
C VAL A 751 -24.33 -8.57 21.30
N LYS A 752 -24.92 -9.59 21.93
CA LYS A 752 -25.38 -9.56 23.33
C LYS A 752 -24.23 -10.02 24.22
N GLU A 753 -23.81 -9.18 25.16
CA GLU A 753 -22.82 -9.50 26.19
C GLU A 753 -23.40 -10.24 27.39
#